data_AF-A0A524EL53-F1
#
_entry.id   AF-A0A524EL53-F1
#
_cell.length_a   1.000
_cell.length_b   1.000
_cell.length_c   1.000
_cell.angle_alpha   90.00
_cell.angle_beta   90.00
_cell.angle_gamma   90.00
#
_symmetry.space_group_name_H-M   'P 1'
#
loop_
_entity.id
_entity.type
_entity.pdbx_description
1 polymer ?
#
loop_
_entity_poly.entity_id
_entity_poly.type
_entity_poly.pdbx_seq_one_letter_code
_entity_poly.pdbx_strand_id
1 'polypeptide(L)'
;MANQPRIESTMENVPGFSHEFVTRMRRSEEVRFYPSVRQTQAIPKFLSARYFKQGGLSLDDFVDAAVFTTHPPDQKIARKIAEDILLGRERQKMPPPPVKEVKKPASGNNTHIQSIIDQIIAEQELAAKIQQDKVEAGYAYLQELRKKMDKQLHSAAMDYLNEGDVVLQGISSDSELKEKASDELIQGTGNLSHKDLLNAATLNSLERICDSSFEAEQIAARALRGDSDVAERFSALADRDPSSAAQSLKLMEDLERLSDDMLKAMDKELQKSLKNLDEAAEYASRLERTPGSLDQHVKSAYRNYSLSDAMEMGSSIESATGERVSDNVMKSYADFYEQGARDKVDFRQLAENHRSTSSWNDLVDRVTDDILTDADTRSAPSDFLKQKIKEMMNLKKGISDAQCRNKWQESMQELADGVMGRSPDRTHLRQSVQQCSSMGAPASEQAVTKAGRRVGMSDTEIQELLNPSFEVIKKLIQAGVSDFDRLHTLVSQAGLSHQQLRILADMAHERDNQSALGAIGHHDLRAAMGQSGRGMHGVDQKRANSVFGGLMGGPASNVIRIWYSYRDELPPELRQRLKKIASQLLIDLGLRYSRQTMGSSMLGGIQESTTVRPFRIGDDIDLIDLEETIDHLLSSGNTNFNFVDPEDFLITETYQGHRAFYWALDKSGSMHSPEKLGMLSISVMAGLYGVQKDDFGVVLFDSHTHVVKEIADKSVSVEKVAADLLEVRASGGTGGRQSMNLALRNFEDTRAKEKIFIFSTDAYLSDQSICEELATKFKQQGIEMIILVPRSSYNSQAAEKLAEKSHGAVLDIASIEELPERLLKLTNY
;
A
#
# COMPACT_ATOMS: atom_id res chain seq x y z
N MET A 1 -35.26 25.19 -33.79
CA MET A 1 -35.86 26.21 -32.90
C MET A 1 -35.05 26.19 -31.62
N ALA A 2 -34.41 27.31 -31.26
CA ALA A 2 -33.59 27.39 -30.05
C ALA A 2 -34.52 27.29 -28.83
N ASN A 3 -34.45 26.18 -28.08
CA ASN A 3 -35.17 26.04 -26.83
C ASN A 3 -34.63 27.09 -25.85
N GLN A 4 -35.46 28.09 -25.53
CA GLN A 4 -35.17 28.98 -24.41
C GLN A 4 -35.03 28.14 -23.13
N PRO A 5 -34.02 28.39 -22.29
CA PRO A 5 -33.86 27.69 -21.01
C PRO A 5 -35.10 27.93 -20.15
N ARG A 6 -35.62 26.87 -19.51
CA ARG A 6 -36.85 26.94 -18.71
C ARG A 6 -36.60 27.57 -17.32
N ILE A 7 -35.33 27.69 -16.93
CA ILE A 7 -34.87 28.27 -15.68
C ILE A 7 -34.00 29.49 -16.02
N GLU A 8 -34.42 30.67 -15.57
CA GLU A 8 -33.60 31.88 -15.66
C GLU A 8 -32.41 31.76 -14.69
N SER A 9 -31.23 32.24 -15.08
CA SER A 9 -30.01 32.19 -14.27
C SER A 9 -29.99 33.26 -13.17
N THR A 10 -31.06 33.28 -12.37
CA THR A 10 -31.26 34.17 -11.22
C THR A 10 -31.08 33.39 -9.91
N MET A 11 -30.71 34.09 -8.85
CA MET A 11 -30.50 33.50 -7.52
C MET A 11 -31.76 32.85 -6.95
N GLU A 12 -32.95 33.32 -7.34
CA GLU A 12 -34.24 32.77 -6.90
C GLU A 12 -34.46 31.32 -7.35
N ASN A 13 -33.88 30.93 -8.49
CA ASN A 13 -34.05 29.60 -9.07
C ASN A 13 -33.03 28.56 -8.53
N VAL A 14 -32.02 28.99 -7.78
CA VAL A 14 -30.94 28.15 -7.26
C VAL A 14 -31.44 27.03 -6.31
N PRO A 15 -32.33 27.29 -5.34
CA PRO A 15 -32.86 26.25 -4.47
C PRO A 15 -33.70 25.21 -5.23
N GLY A 16 -34.53 25.68 -6.17
CA GLY A 16 -35.39 24.82 -7.00
C GLY A 16 -34.57 23.89 -7.90
N PHE A 17 -33.54 24.41 -8.56
CA PHE A 17 -32.59 23.62 -9.34
C PHE A 17 -31.87 22.58 -8.48
N SER A 18 -31.35 22.98 -7.32
CA SER A 18 -30.57 22.10 -6.43
C SER A 18 -31.40 20.93 -5.90
N HIS A 19 -32.67 21.17 -5.57
CA HIS A 19 -33.59 20.14 -5.13
C HIS A 19 -33.96 19.16 -6.27
N GLU A 20 -34.29 19.70 -7.45
CA GLU A 20 -34.64 18.88 -8.62
C GLU A 20 -33.45 18.03 -9.09
N PHE A 21 -32.24 18.60 -9.11
CA PHE A 21 -31.01 17.91 -9.47
C PHE A 21 -30.73 16.72 -8.55
N VAL A 22 -30.74 16.92 -7.23
CA VAL A 22 -30.50 15.84 -6.26
C VAL A 22 -31.61 14.78 -6.35
N THR A 23 -32.85 15.17 -6.60
CA THR A 23 -33.97 14.24 -6.78
C THR A 23 -33.80 13.37 -8.03
N ARG A 24 -33.37 13.96 -9.16
CA ARG A 24 -33.14 13.20 -10.41
C ARG A 24 -31.92 12.29 -10.32
N MET A 25 -30.83 12.76 -9.72
CA MET A 25 -29.65 11.93 -9.45
C MET A 25 -29.98 10.73 -8.56
N ARG A 26 -30.83 10.90 -7.54
CA ARG A 26 -31.26 9.79 -6.68
C ARG A 26 -32.20 8.77 -7.34
N ARG A 27 -32.86 9.17 -8.42
CA ARG A 27 -33.78 8.32 -9.19
C ARG A 27 -33.12 7.65 -10.39
N SER A 28 -31.86 7.99 -10.68
CA SER A 28 -31.13 7.40 -11.79
C SER A 28 -30.50 6.08 -11.35
N GLU A 29 -30.85 4.99 -12.04
CA GLU A 29 -30.28 3.65 -11.82
C GLU A 29 -28.79 3.57 -12.23
N GLU A 30 -28.30 4.55 -13.00
CA GLU A 30 -26.92 4.63 -13.49
C GLU A 30 -25.95 5.27 -12.46
N VAL A 31 -26.46 5.87 -11.37
CA VAL A 31 -25.65 6.56 -10.35
C VAL A 31 -25.11 5.55 -9.34
N ARG A 32 -23.77 5.54 -9.18
CA ARG A 32 -23.10 4.62 -8.24
C ARG A 32 -23.13 5.14 -6.80
N PHE A 33 -23.05 6.46 -6.62
CA PHE A 33 -23.05 7.10 -5.31
C PHE A 33 -24.25 8.04 -5.17
N TYR A 34 -25.26 7.61 -4.41
CA TYR A 34 -26.44 8.41 -4.17
C TYR A 34 -26.07 9.75 -3.50
N PRO A 35 -26.46 10.90 -4.08
CA PRO A 35 -26.09 12.20 -3.56
C PRO A 35 -26.71 12.42 -2.18
N SER A 36 -25.94 12.91 -1.22
CA SER A 36 -26.42 13.18 0.14
C SER A 36 -27.30 14.42 0.21
N VAL A 37 -28.09 14.58 1.28
CA VAL A 37 -28.89 15.80 1.50
C VAL A 37 -28.01 17.05 1.62
N ARG A 38 -26.73 16.87 1.98
CA ARG A 38 -25.74 17.96 2.05
C ARG A 38 -25.40 18.52 0.67
N GLN A 39 -25.54 17.74 -0.40
CA GLN A 39 -25.30 18.21 -1.76
C GLN A 39 -26.35 19.25 -2.20
N THR A 40 -27.59 19.14 -1.71
CA THR A 40 -28.65 20.15 -1.90
C THR A 40 -28.28 21.50 -1.26
N GLN A 41 -27.34 21.52 -0.30
CA GLN A 41 -26.82 22.75 0.30
C GLN A 41 -25.50 23.21 -0.33
N ALA A 42 -24.70 22.29 -0.87
CA ALA A 42 -23.42 22.60 -1.50
C ALA A 42 -23.60 23.37 -2.82
N ILE A 43 -24.60 22.99 -3.64
CA ILE A 43 -24.88 23.65 -4.92
C ILE A 43 -25.28 25.14 -4.71
N PRO A 44 -26.22 25.48 -3.81
CA PRO A 44 -26.53 26.88 -3.51
C PRO A 44 -25.34 27.67 -2.94
N LYS A 45 -24.52 27.06 -2.07
CA LYS A 45 -23.32 27.73 -1.53
C LYS A 45 -22.32 28.08 -2.63
N PHE A 46 -22.07 27.15 -3.55
CA PHE A 46 -21.16 27.34 -4.68
C PHE A 46 -21.67 28.43 -5.64
N LEU A 47 -22.97 28.40 -5.97
CA LEU A 47 -23.60 29.41 -6.83
C LEU A 47 -23.67 30.79 -6.17
N SER A 48 -23.96 30.86 -4.87
CA SER A 48 -23.94 32.13 -4.12
C SER A 48 -22.55 32.77 -4.14
N ALA A 49 -21.50 31.98 -3.93
CA ALA A 49 -20.12 32.46 -4.00
C ALA A 49 -19.74 33.00 -5.40
N ARG A 50 -20.19 32.32 -6.48
CA ARG A 50 -19.99 32.83 -7.85
C ARG A 50 -20.78 34.11 -8.11
N TYR A 51 -22.03 34.19 -7.68
CA TYR A 51 -22.86 35.38 -7.83
C TYR A 51 -22.25 36.61 -7.13
N PHE A 52 -21.81 36.49 -5.88
CA PHE A 52 -21.15 37.59 -5.16
C PHE A 52 -19.84 38.05 -5.81
N LYS A 53 -19.15 37.14 -6.52
CA LYS A 53 -17.89 37.45 -7.20
C LYS A 53 -18.08 38.08 -8.58
N GLN A 54 -19.12 37.70 -9.32
CA GLN A 54 -19.30 38.06 -10.73
C GLN A 54 -20.50 38.98 -11.00
N GLY A 55 -21.36 39.20 -10.00
CA GLY A 55 -22.56 40.05 -10.12
C GLY A 55 -23.72 39.43 -10.90
N GLY A 56 -23.58 38.18 -11.35
CA GLY A 56 -24.59 37.44 -12.11
C GLY A 56 -24.26 35.94 -12.15
N LEU A 57 -25.22 35.11 -12.58
CA LEU A 57 -25.02 33.69 -12.85
C LEU A 57 -25.28 33.40 -14.32
N SER A 58 -24.47 32.53 -14.91
CA SER A 58 -24.67 31.92 -16.22
C SER A 58 -25.27 30.51 -16.07
N LEU A 59 -25.78 29.93 -17.16
CA LEU A 59 -26.26 28.54 -17.15
C LEU A 59 -25.12 27.53 -16.92
N ASP A 60 -23.92 27.84 -17.39
CA ASP A 60 -22.74 27.00 -17.19
C ASP A 60 -22.35 26.94 -15.70
N ASP A 61 -22.61 28.00 -14.93
CA ASP A 61 -22.38 28.00 -13.48
C ASP A 61 -23.23 26.95 -12.76
N PHE A 62 -24.48 26.74 -13.20
CA PHE A 62 -25.38 25.73 -12.64
C PHE A 62 -24.91 24.31 -12.96
N VAL A 63 -24.42 24.08 -14.19
CA VAL A 63 -23.86 22.78 -14.60
C VAL A 63 -22.57 22.50 -13.84
N ASP A 64 -21.66 23.48 -13.76
CA ASP A 64 -20.41 23.36 -13.01
C ASP A 64 -20.67 23.06 -11.53
N ALA A 65 -21.59 23.79 -10.89
CA ALA A 65 -21.93 23.57 -9.50
C ALA A 65 -22.47 22.14 -9.25
N ALA A 66 -23.30 21.63 -10.16
CA ALA A 66 -23.82 20.27 -10.09
C ALA A 66 -22.72 19.20 -10.30
N VAL A 67 -21.79 19.43 -11.22
CA VAL A 67 -20.68 18.51 -11.52
C VAL A 67 -19.65 18.50 -10.40
N PHE A 68 -19.17 19.67 -9.95
CA PHE A 68 -18.13 19.77 -8.92
C PHE A 68 -18.59 19.30 -7.54
N THR A 69 -19.89 19.35 -7.26
CA THR A 69 -20.44 18.83 -6.01
C THR A 69 -20.79 17.34 -6.07
N THR A 70 -20.63 16.69 -7.22
CA THR A 70 -20.89 15.25 -7.42
C THR A 70 -19.58 14.45 -7.43
N HIS A 71 -19.65 13.21 -6.91
CA HIS A 71 -18.51 12.29 -6.83
C HIS A 71 -17.91 12.01 -8.23
N PRO A 72 -16.56 11.94 -8.40
CA PRO A 72 -15.89 11.88 -9.71
C PRO A 72 -16.43 10.85 -10.73
N PRO A 73 -16.77 9.61 -10.34
CA PRO A 73 -17.32 8.60 -11.26
C PRO A 73 -18.69 8.97 -11.86
N ASP A 74 -19.50 9.74 -11.14
CA ASP A 74 -20.88 10.08 -11.52
C ASP A 74 -20.97 11.48 -12.16
N GLN A 75 -19.86 12.20 -12.33
CA GLN A 75 -19.81 13.57 -12.88
C GLN A 75 -20.33 13.66 -14.32
N LYS A 76 -20.14 12.62 -15.14
CA LYS A 76 -20.69 12.56 -16.51
C LYS A 76 -22.21 12.50 -16.50
N ILE A 77 -22.78 11.77 -15.54
CA ILE A 77 -24.24 11.63 -15.35
C ILE A 77 -24.81 12.93 -14.76
N ALA A 78 -24.12 13.52 -13.79
CA ALA A 78 -24.47 14.82 -13.21
C ALA A 78 -24.57 15.93 -14.25
N ARG A 79 -23.59 16.00 -15.17
CA ARG A 79 -23.62 16.97 -16.28
C ARG A 79 -24.87 16.81 -17.13
N LYS A 80 -25.17 15.57 -17.56
CA LYS A 80 -26.35 15.25 -18.38
C LYS A 80 -27.66 15.61 -17.67
N ILE A 81 -27.78 15.28 -16.38
CA ILE A 81 -28.98 15.59 -15.59
C ILE A 81 -29.14 17.10 -15.36
N ALA A 82 -28.05 17.82 -15.09
CA ALA A 82 -28.07 19.27 -14.93
C ALA A 82 -28.49 19.96 -16.24
N GLU A 83 -27.93 19.55 -17.38
CA GLU A 83 -28.31 20.05 -18.70
C GLU A 83 -29.78 19.73 -19.02
N ASP A 84 -30.25 18.52 -18.72
CA ASP A 84 -31.65 18.13 -18.95
C ASP A 84 -32.64 18.96 -18.11
N ILE A 85 -32.26 19.37 -16.89
CA ILE A 85 -33.06 20.25 -16.03
C ILE A 85 -33.10 21.67 -16.60
N LEU A 86 -31.95 22.23 -16.99
CA LEU A 86 -31.85 23.59 -17.52
C LEU A 86 -32.54 23.73 -18.89
N LEU A 87 -32.46 22.69 -19.73
CA LEU A 87 -33.09 22.62 -21.05
C LEU A 87 -34.56 22.15 -21.02
N GLY A 88 -35.09 21.79 -19.84
CA GLY A 88 -36.50 21.45 -19.66
C GLY A 88 -36.94 20.11 -20.28
N ARG A 89 -36.04 19.13 -20.42
CA ARG A 89 -36.38 17.79 -20.95
C ARG A 89 -37.03 16.96 -19.83
N GLU A 90 -38.35 16.74 -19.91
CA GLU A 90 -39.09 15.90 -18.95
C GLU A 90 -38.99 14.41 -19.31
N ARG A 91 -38.46 13.58 -18.41
CA ARG A 91 -38.72 12.13 -18.39
C ARG A 91 -40.00 11.88 -17.59
N GLN A 92 -40.87 11.02 -18.11
CA GLN A 92 -42.22 10.72 -17.60
C GLN A 92 -42.25 10.41 -16.09
N LYS A 93 -43.24 10.98 -15.39
CA LYS A 93 -43.49 10.76 -13.95
C LYS A 93 -44.00 9.34 -13.69
N MET A 94 -43.29 8.55 -12.89
CA MET A 94 -43.90 7.46 -12.11
C MET A 94 -44.32 7.98 -10.73
N PRO A 95 -45.44 7.48 -10.16
CA PRO A 95 -45.99 7.97 -8.89
C PRO A 95 -45.11 7.61 -7.67
N PRO A 96 -45.15 8.40 -6.59
CA PRO A 96 -44.26 8.27 -5.45
C PRO A 96 -44.62 7.07 -4.55
N PRO A 97 -43.64 6.44 -3.88
CA PRO A 97 -43.91 5.39 -2.91
C PRO A 97 -44.50 5.96 -1.60
N PRO A 98 -45.33 5.18 -0.89
CA PRO A 98 -46.03 5.66 0.30
C PRO A 98 -45.08 5.81 1.50
N VAL A 99 -45.30 6.87 2.27
CA VAL A 99 -44.59 7.18 3.52
C VAL A 99 -45.01 6.19 4.61
N LYS A 100 -44.05 5.50 5.23
CA LYS A 100 -44.28 4.67 6.43
C LYS A 100 -44.10 5.54 7.68
N GLU A 101 -45.19 5.72 8.43
CA GLU A 101 -45.16 6.24 9.79
C GLU A 101 -44.52 5.24 10.77
N VAL A 102 -43.82 5.80 11.74
CA VAL A 102 -43.06 5.12 12.79
C VAL A 102 -43.99 4.43 13.79
N LYS A 103 -43.70 3.16 14.11
CA LYS A 103 -43.97 2.58 15.44
C LYS A 103 -42.86 1.62 15.87
N LYS A 104 -42.40 1.80 17.10
CA LYS A 104 -41.75 0.77 17.95
C LYS A 104 -42.55 0.70 19.26
N PRO A 105 -42.44 -0.34 20.11
CA PRO A 105 -41.70 -1.61 19.95
C PRO A 105 -42.51 -2.88 20.38
N ALA A 106 -41.95 -4.08 20.11
CA ALA A 106 -41.68 -5.16 21.08
C ALA A 106 -41.85 -6.59 20.50
N SER A 107 -40.94 -7.46 20.94
CA SER A 107 -41.05 -8.92 21.07
C SER A 107 -40.87 -9.82 19.83
N GLY A 108 -39.67 -10.41 19.72
CA GLY A 108 -39.48 -11.87 19.85
C GLY A 108 -39.78 -12.78 18.65
N ASN A 109 -38.69 -13.35 18.11
CA ASN A 109 -38.59 -14.63 17.39
C ASN A 109 -39.54 -14.86 16.19
N ASN A 110 -39.16 -14.40 14.99
CA ASN A 110 -39.76 -14.93 13.76
C ASN A 110 -38.89 -14.87 12.49
N THR A 111 -37.55 -14.83 12.62
CA THR A 111 -36.66 -14.65 11.46
C THR A 111 -36.61 -15.87 10.54
N HIS A 112 -36.78 -17.08 11.08
CA HIS A 112 -36.67 -18.31 10.28
C HIS A 112 -37.95 -18.64 9.50
N ILE A 113 -39.11 -18.26 10.02
CA ILE A 113 -40.40 -18.41 9.33
C ILE A 113 -40.52 -17.33 8.26
N GLN A 114 -40.05 -16.11 8.54
CA GLN A 114 -40.08 -15.04 7.55
C GLN A 114 -39.17 -15.33 6.35
N SER A 115 -37.97 -15.89 6.55
CA SER A 115 -37.11 -16.26 5.42
C SER A 115 -37.71 -17.37 4.55
N ILE A 116 -38.43 -18.33 5.16
CA ILE A 116 -39.13 -19.39 4.42
C ILE A 116 -40.33 -18.81 3.67
N ILE A 117 -41.08 -17.88 4.28
CA ILE A 117 -42.20 -17.19 3.63
C ILE A 117 -41.71 -16.31 2.48
N ASP A 118 -40.61 -15.57 2.65
CA ASP A 118 -40.03 -14.73 1.60
C ASP A 118 -39.47 -15.60 0.45
N GLN A 119 -38.92 -16.77 0.75
CA GLN A 119 -38.48 -17.75 -0.26
C GLN A 119 -39.67 -18.37 -1.01
N ILE A 120 -40.77 -18.70 -0.31
CA ILE A 120 -42.00 -19.20 -0.93
C ILE A 120 -42.68 -18.13 -1.79
N ILE A 121 -42.68 -16.86 -1.36
CA ILE A 121 -43.22 -15.75 -2.14
C ILE A 121 -42.37 -15.51 -3.39
N ALA A 122 -41.04 -15.57 -3.27
CA ALA A 122 -40.14 -15.47 -4.42
C ALA A 122 -40.31 -16.63 -5.41
N GLU A 123 -40.47 -17.86 -4.93
CA GLU A 123 -40.77 -19.04 -5.78
C GLU A 123 -42.17 -18.97 -6.41
N GLN A 124 -43.17 -18.44 -5.70
CA GLN A 124 -44.53 -18.25 -6.22
C GLN A 124 -44.61 -17.10 -7.24
N GLU A 125 -43.84 -16.03 -7.08
CA GLU A 125 -43.71 -14.96 -8.06
C GLU A 125 -42.94 -15.42 -9.31
N LEU A 126 -41.98 -16.35 -9.17
CA LEU A 126 -41.33 -17.02 -10.29
C LEU A 126 -42.32 -17.95 -11.02
N ALA A 127 -43.09 -18.75 -10.28
CA ALA A 127 -44.10 -19.65 -10.82
C ALA A 127 -45.25 -18.90 -11.54
N ALA A 128 -45.62 -17.70 -11.08
CA ALA A 128 -46.64 -16.87 -11.71
C ALA A 128 -46.22 -16.27 -13.08
N LYS A 129 -44.92 -16.23 -13.38
CA LYS A 129 -44.38 -15.82 -14.69
C LYS A 129 -44.23 -16.97 -15.68
N ILE A 130 -44.35 -18.21 -15.22
CA ILE A 130 -44.21 -19.40 -16.04
C ILE A 130 -45.55 -19.71 -16.69
N GLN A 131 -45.62 -19.61 -18.02
CA GLN A 131 -46.78 -20.05 -18.79
C GLN A 131 -46.87 -21.58 -18.70
N GLN A 132 -47.78 -22.09 -17.87
CA GLN A 132 -47.93 -23.53 -17.58
C GLN A 132 -48.02 -24.38 -18.85
N ASP A 133 -48.73 -23.89 -19.87
CA ASP A 133 -48.87 -24.54 -21.18
C ASP A 133 -47.53 -24.70 -21.93
N LYS A 134 -46.58 -23.77 -21.76
CA LYS A 134 -45.26 -23.82 -22.41
C LYS A 134 -44.32 -24.80 -21.72
N VAL A 135 -44.38 -24.89 -20.39
CA VAL A 135 -43.56 -25.84 -19.63
C VAL A 135 -44.00 -27.28 -19.87
N GLU A 136 -45.32 -27.52 -19.98
CA GLU A 136 -45.84 -28.83 -20.34
C GLU A 136 -45.41 -29.24 -21.77
N ALA A 137 -45.45 -28.31 -22.73
CA ALA A 137 -44.96 -28.53 -24.09
C ALA A 137 -43.44 -28.83 -24.11
N GLY A 138 -42.64 -28.05 -23.38
CA GLY A 138 -41.19 -28.27 -23.26
C GLY A 138 -40.82 -29.60 -22.60
N TYR A 139 -41.57 -30.02 -21.58
CA TYR A 139 -41.36 -31.30 -20.91
C TYR A 139 -41.75 -32.50 -21.79
N ALA A 140 -42.87 -32.38 -22.52
CA ALA A 140 -43.30 -33.40 -23.49
C ALA A 140 -42.26 -33.58 -24.61
N TYR A 141 -41.76 -32.46 -25.15
CA TYR A 141 -40.73 -32.47 -26.17
C TYR A 141 -39.39 -33.03 -25.65
N LEU A 142 -38.96 -32.69 -24.43
CA LEU A 142 -37.73 -33.24 -23.84
C LEU A 142 -37.80 -34.77 -23.68
N GLN A 143 -38.97 -35.30 -23.30
CA GLN A 143 -39.17 -36.76 -23.26
C GLN A 143 -39.15 -37.40 -24.65
N GLU A 144 -39.62 -36.71 -25.68
CA GLU A 144 -39.53 -37.16 -27.06
C GLU A 144 -38.08 -37.12 -27.58
N LEU A 145 -37.35 -36.05 -27.28
CA LEU A 145 -35.94 -35.85 -27.63
C LEU A 145 -35.06 -36.98 -27.06
N ARG A 146 -35.30 -37.37 -25.81
CA ARG A 146 -34.61 -38.52 -25.16
C ARG A 146 -34.95 -39.87 -25.79
N LYS A 147 -36.12 -40.00 -26.43
CA LYS A 147 -36.55 -41.23 -27.13
C LYS A 147 -36.09 -41.27 -28.59
N LYS A 148 -35.90 -40.12 -29.24
CA LYS A 148 -35.36 -40.03 -30.61
C LYS A 148 -33.91 -40.54 -30.64
N MET A 149 -33.55 -41.24 -31.72
CA MET A 149 -32.18 -41.78 -31.92
C MET A 149 -31.18 -40.76 -32.49
N ASP A 150 -31.58 -39.50 -32.71
CA ASP A 150 -30.67 -38.45 -33.20
C ASP A 150 -29.81 -37.90 -32.06
N LYS A 151 -28.80 -38.70 -31.70
CA LYS A 151 -27.83 -38.38 -30.63
C LYS A 151 -26.97 -37.17 -30.98
N GLN A 152 -26.79 -36.84 -32.25
CA GLN A 152 -25.96 -35.71 -32.68
C GLN A 152 -26.65 -34.38 -32.41
N LEU A 153 -27.91 -34.23 -32.80
CA LEU A 153 -28.66 -33.01 -32.50
C LEU A 153 -28.83 -32.79 -30.99
N HIS A 154 -29.15 -33.86 -30.26
CA HIS A 154 -29.25 -33.79 -28.80
C HIS A 154 -27.92 -33.38 -28.15
N SER A 155 -26.81 -34.00 -28.56
CA SER A 155 -25.49 -33.66 -28.00
C SER A 155 -25.09 -32.22 -28.32
N ALA A 156 -25.29 -31.78 -29.56
CA ALA A 156 -24.92 -30.43 -29.99
C ALA A 156 -25.77 -29.35 -29.29
N ALA A 157 -27.06 -29.58 -29.07
CA ALA A 157 -27.92 -28.64 -28.38
C ALA A 157 -27.63 -28.55 -26.86
N MET A 158 -27.31 -29.69 -26.22
CA MET A 158 -27.05 -29.74 -24.77
C MET A 158 -25.71 -29.12 -24.36
N ASP A 159 -24.81 -28.85 -25.32
CA ASP A 159 -23.59 -28.08 -25.04
C ASP A 159 -23.90 -26.58 -24.75
N TYR A 160 -25.08 -26.09 -25.16
CA TYR A 160 -25.48 -24.66 -25.00
C TYR A 160 -26.77 -24.47 -24.20
N LEU A 161 -27.65 -25.48 -24.15
CA LEU A 161 -28.92 -25.40 -23.44
C LEU A 161 -29.03 -26.54 -22.42
N ASN A 162 -29.41 -26.20 -21.20
CA ASN A 162 -29.69 -27.19 -20.17
C ASN A 162 -31.06 -27.81 -20.42
N GLU A 163 -31.32 -29.02 -19.91
CA GLU A 163 -32.66 -29.60 -19.94
C GLU A 163 -33.71 -28.70 -19.26
N GLY A 164 -33.30 -27.94 -18.24
CA GLY A 164 -34.12 -26.92 -17.60
C GLY A 164 -34.49 -25.78 -18.53
N ASP A 165 -33.60 -25.35 -19.43
CA ASP A 165 -33.85 -24.27 -20.37
C ASP A 165 -34.82 -24.69 -21.47
N VAL A 166 -34.70 -25.93 -21.96
CA VAL A 166 -35.67 -26.52 -22.90
C VAL A 166 -37.09 -26.49 -22.32
N VAL A 167 -37.22 -26.83 -21.04
CA VAL A 167 -38.51 -26.86 -20.34
C VAL A 167 -39.02 -25.45 -20.01
N LEU A 168 -38.19 -24.58 -19.42
CA LEU A 168 -38.59 -23.24 -18.98
C LEU A 168 -38.87 -22.29 -20.15
N GLN A 169 -38.15 -22.43 -21.26
CA GLN A 169 -38.40 -21.64 -22.49
C GLN A 169 -39.54 -22.22 -23.34
N GLY A 170 -40.02 -23.44 -23.02
CA GLY A 170 -41.11 -24.10 -23.71
C GLY A 170 -40.78 -24.53 -25.14
N ILE A 171 -39.55 -24.99 -25.35
CA ILE A 171 -39.08 -25.46 -26.67
C ILE A 171 -39.85 -26.74 -27.02
N SER A 172 -40.56 -26.71 -28.16
CA SER A 172 -41.54 -27.73 -28.52
C SER A 172 -41.21 -28.49 -29.81
N SER A 173 -40.13 -28.12 -30.50
CA SER A 173 -39.74 -28.72 -31.78
C SER A 173 -38.22 -28.69 -32.02
N ASP A 174 -37.75 -29.56 -32.94
CA ASP A 174 -36.34 -29.61 -33.35
C ASP A 174 -35.90 -28.30 -34.01
N SER A 175 -36.82 -27.58 -34.66
CA SER A 175 -36.53 -26.26 -35.25
C SER A 175 -36.30 -25.20 -34.18
N GLU A 176 -37.15 -25.15 -33.16
CA GLU A 176 -37.01 -24.22 -32.03
C GLU A 176 -35.76 -24.55 -31.20
N LEU A 177 -35.45 -25.84 -31.00
CA LEU A 177 -34.24 -26.25 -30.29
C LEU A 177 -32.98 -25.81 -31.04
N LYS A 178 -32.95 -25.99 -32.37
CA LYS A 178 -31.85 -25.53 -33.22
C LYS A 178 -31.70 -24.02 -33.19
N GLU A 179 -32.80 -23.28 -33.31
CA GLU A 179 -32.81 -21.82 -33.26
C GLU A 179 -32.25 -21.29 -31.94
N LYS A 180 -32.75 -21.81 -30.81
CA LYS A 180 -32.33 -21.36 -29.47
C LYS A 180 -30.89 -21.74 -29.14
N ALA A 181 -30.48 -22.97 -29.42
CA ALA A 181 -29.10 -23.39 -29.21
C ALA A 181 -28.14 -22.64 -30.17
N SER A 182 -28.58 -22.37 -31.40
CA SER A 182 -27.83 -21.54 -32.34
C SER A 182 -27.66 -20.11 -31.84
N ASP A 183 -28.68 -19.50 -31.24
CA ASP A 183 -28.59 -18.13 -30.75
C ASP A 183 -27.60 -18.03 -29.58
N GLU A 184 -27.57 -19.02 -28.69
CA GLU A 184 -26.55 -19.10 -27.62
C GLU A 184 -25.15 -19.36 -28.17
N LEU A 185 -24.99 -20.29 -29.13
CA LEU A 185 -23.71 -20.54 -29.81
C LEU A 185 -23.18 -19.26 -30.46
N ILE A 186 -24.03 -18.51 -31.16
CA ILE A 186 -23.63 -17.30 -31.90
C ILE A 186 -23.26 -16.16 -30.95
N GLN A 187 -23.85 -16.09 -29.76
CA GLN A 187 -23.38 -15.16 -28.74
C GLN A 187 -21.91 -15.44 -28.32
N GLY A 188 -21.43 -16.67 -28.51
CA GLY A 188 -20.04 -17.08 -28.28
C GLY A 188 -19.05 -16.81 -29.41
N THR A 189 -19.46 -16.21 -30.54
CA THR A 189 -18.55 -15.90 -31.65
C THR A 189 -17.37 -15.02 -31.20
N GLY A 190 -16.18 -15.33 -31.69
CA GLY A 190 -14.91 -14.74 -31.29
C GLY A 190 -14.05 -15.65 -30.39
N ASN A 191 -14.63 -16.71 -29.80
CA ASN A 191 -13.92 -17.72 -29.02
C ASN A 191 -14.43 -19.16 -29.30
N LEU A 192 -14.92 -19.44 -30.50
CA LEU A 192 -15.43 -20.76 -30.86
C LEU A 192 -14.31 -21.79 -30.99
N SER A 193 -14.56 -22.99 -30.46
CA SER A 193 -13.72 -24.18 -30.64
C SER A 193 -14.09 -24.96 -31.90
N HIS A 194 -13.25 -25.94 -32.29
CA HIS A 194 -13.58 -26.83 -33.41
C HIS A 194 -14.89 -27.60 -33.17
N LYS A 195 -15.19 -27.95 -31.90
CA LYS A 195 -16.44 -28.60 -31.51
C LYS A 195 -17.63 -27.68 -31.74
N ASP A 196 -17.49 -26.39 -31.45
CA ASP A 196 -18.55 -25.41 -31.68
C ASP A 196 -18.86 -25.24 -33.18
N LEU A 197 -17.83 -25.27 -34.04
CA LEU A 197 -18.03 -25.23 -35.50
C LEU A 197 -18.77 -26.48 -36.02
N LEU A 198 -18.46 -27.67 -35.49
CA LEU A 198 -19.19 -28.90 -35.80
C LEU A 198 -20.64 -28.85 -35.30
N ASN A 199 -20.85 -28.33 -34.08
CA ASN A 199 -22.17 -28.10 -33.52
C ASN A 199 -22.97 -27.10 -34.38
N ALA A 200 -22.34 -26.03 -34.86
CA ALA A 200 -22.98 -25.05 -35.73
C ALA A 200 -23.46 -25.65 -37.06
N ALA A 201 -22.73 -26.62 -37.62
CA ALA A 201 -23.20 -27.38 -38.78
C ALA A 201 -24.43 -28.24 -38.45
N THR A 202 -24.50 -28.83 -37.25
CA THR A 202 -25.64 -29.66 -36.80
C THR A 202 -26.87 -28.80 -36.44
N LEU A 203 -26.64 -27.61 -35.88
CA LEU A 203 -27.67 -26.65 -35.49
C LEU A 203 -28.16 -25.76 -36.65
N ASN A 204 -27.67 -25.99 -37.88
CA ASN A 204 -28.00 -25.19 -39.07
C ASN A 204 -27.63 -23.70 -38.95
N SER A 205 -26.56 -23.38 -38.23
CA SER A 205 -26.12 -22.01 -37.97
C SER A 205 -24.77 -21.65 -38.57
N LEU A 206 -24.14 -22.60 -39.29
CA LEU A 206 -22.83 -22.41 -39.93
C LEU A 206 -22.79 -21.19 -40.86
N GLU A 207 -23.88 -20.90 -41.58
CA GLU A 207 -23.97 -19.73 -42.47
C GLU A 207 -23.85 -18.40 -41.70
N ARG A 208 -24.44 -18.32 -40.49
CA ARG A 208 -24.34 -17.14 -39.63
C ARG A 208 -22.89 -16.91 -39.16
N ILE A 209 -22.10 -17.97 -39.00
CA ILE A 209 -20.66 -17.87 -38.66
C ILE A 209 -19.84 -17.47 -39.91
N CYS A 210 -20.18 -18.00 -41.08
CA CYS A 210 -19.58 -17.61 -42.36
C CYS A 210 -19.77 -16.12 -42.72
N ASP A 211 -20.76 -15.46 -42.11
CA ASP A 211 -21.08 -14.04 -42.26
C ASP A 211 -20.65 -13.20 -41.03
N SER A 212 -20.02 -13.83 -40.04
CA SER A 212 -19.53 -13.13 -38.84
C SER A 212 -18.35 -12.21 -39.15
N SER A 213 -18.11 -11.24 -38.26
CA SER A 213 -16.95 -10.34 -38.32
C SER A 213 -15.65 -10.98 -37.82
N PHE A 214 -15.69 -12.20 -37.28
CA PHE A 214 -14.55 -12.89 -36.71
C PHE A 214 -13.89 -13.78 -37.77
N GLU A 215 -12.90 -13.21 -38.47
CA GLU A 215 -12.35 -13.80 -39.69
C GLU A 215 -11.70 -15.18 -39.49
N ALA A 216 -11.11 -15.44 -38.31
CA ALA A 216 -10.51 -16.75 -38.01
C ALA A 216 -11.56 -17.88 -38.04
N GLU A 217 -12.68 -17.67 -37.34
CA GLU A 217 -13.82 -18.59 -37.29
C GLU A 217 -14.56 -18.63 -38.61
N GLN A 218 -14.70 -17.49 -39.27
CA GLN A 218 -15.32 -17.37 -40.59
C GLN A 218 -14.63 -18.25 -41.62
N ILE A 219 -13.29 -18.20 -41.70
CA ILE A 219 -12.52 -19.00 -42.64
C ILE A 219 -12.60 -20.49 -42.28
N ALA A 220 -12.53 -20.84 -40.99
CA ALA A 220 -12.66 -22.22 -40.55
C ALA A 220 -14.07 -22.80 -40.82
N ALA A 221 -15.13 -22.01 -40.62
CA ALA A 221 -16.50 -22.38 -40.95
C ALA A 221 -16.72 -22.59 -42.45
N ARG A 222 -16.11 -21.73 -43.28
CA ARG A 222 -16.10 -21.88 -44.75
C ARG A 222 -15.34 -23.13 -45.20
N ALA A 223 -14.22 -23.45 -44.53
CA ALA A 223 -13.49 -24.69 -44.75
C ALA A 223 -14.36 -25.91 -44.41
N LEU A 224 -15.09 -25.87 -43.30
CA LEU A 224 -16.04 -26.92 -42.92
C LEU A 224 -17.18 -27.07 -43.94
N ARG A 225 -17.65 -25.97 -44.54
CA ARG A 225 -18.67 -25.97 -45.60
C ARG A 225 -18.15 -26.50 -46.95
N GLY A 226 -16.83 -26.43 -47.18
CA GLY A 226 -16.18 -26.86 -48.42
C GLY A 226 -16.08 -25.77 -49.49
N ASP A 227 -16.02 -24.50 -49.08
CA ASP A 227 -15.84 -23.37 -50.01
C ASP A 227 -14.47 -23.44 -50.73
N SER A 228 -14.42 -23.08 -52.01
CA SER A 228 -13.19 -23.16 -52.82
C SER A 228 -12.20 -22.01 -52.62
N ASP A 229 -12.63 -20.89 -52.01
CA ASP A 229 -11.85 -19.65 -51.83
C ASP A 229 -11.12 -19.58 -50.47
N VAL A 230 -11.17 -20.65 -49.68
CA VAL A 230 -10.59 -20.73 -48.32
C VAL A 230 -9.10 -20.40 -48.31
N ALA A 231 -8.32 -20.97 -49.23
CA ALA A 231 -6.87 -20.76 -49.29
C ALA A 231 -6.51 -19.30 -49.63
N GLU A 232 -7.25 -18.66 -50.53
CA GLU A 232 -7.03 -17.26 -50.93
C GLU A 232 -7.37 -16.31 -49.76
N ARG A 233 -8.50 -16.54 -49.09
CA ARG A 233 -8.90 -15.76 -47.90
C ARG A 233 -7.93 -15.93 -46.75
N PHE A 234 -7.46 -17.15 -46.52
CA PHE A 234 -6.45 -17.43 -45.51
C PHE A 234 -5.15 -16.70 -45.79
N SER A 235 -4.67 -16.71 -47.04
CA SER A 235 -3.45 -15.98 -47.43
C SER A 235 -3.61 -14.48 -47.16
N ALA A 236 -4.75 -13.90 -47.51
CA ALA A 236 -5.04 -12.50 -47.25
C ALA A 236 -5.13 -12.19 -45.73
N LEU A 237 -5.66 -13.11 -44.94
CA LEU A 237 -5.69 -12.99 -43.49
C LEU A 237 -4.27 -13.08 -42.90
N ALA A 238 -3.47 -14.06 -43.32
CA ALA A 238 -2.10 -14.25 -42.84
C ALA A 238 -1.23 -13.00 -43.06
N ASP A 239 -1.35 -12.34 -44.22
CA ASP A 239 -0.59 -11.12 -44.51
C ASP A 239 -0.97 -9.92 -43.61
N ARG A 240 -2.26 -9.82 -43.24
CA ARG A 240 -2.81 -8.70 -42.46
C ARG A 240 -2.74 -8.95 -40.95
N ASP A 241 -3.13 -10.14 -40.50
CA ASP A 241 -3.23 -10.58 -39.11
C ASP A 241 -2.81 -12.07 -38.98
N PRO A 242 -1.50 -12.32 -38.80
CA PRO A 242 -0.97 -13.67 -38.61
C PRO A 242 -1.54 -14.40 -37.40
N SER A 243 -1.96 -13.69 -36.36
CA SER A 243 -2.50 -14.28 -35.12
C SER A 243 -3.84 -14.97 -35.38
N SER A 244 -4.76 -14.23 -35.98
CA SER A 244 -6.07 -14.75 -36.39
C SER A 244 -5.92 -15.85 -37.44
N ALA A 245 -4.94 -15.74 -38.33
CA ALA A 245 -4.63 -16.80 -39.28
C ALA A 245 -4.12 -18.07 -38.58
N ALA A 246 -3.25 -17.98 -37.57
CA ALA A 246 -2.80 -19.12 -36.78
C ALA A 246 -3.96 -19.82 -36.06
N GLN A 247 -4.88 -19.05 -35.46
CA GLN A 247 -6.10 -19.59 -34.85
C GLN A 247 -6.99 -20.29 -35.89
N SER A 248 -7.19 -19.66 -37.06
CA SER A 248 -7.96 -20.26 -38.15
C SER A 248 -7.35 -21.59 -38.60
N LEU A 249 -6.03 -21.62 -38.78
CA LEU A 249 -5.31 -22.83 -39.19
C LEU A 249 -5.47 -23.94 -38.16
N LYS A 250 -5.35 -23.62 -36.86
CA LYS A 250 -5.55 -24.60 -35.78
C LYS A 250 -6.95 -25.18 -35.79
N LEU A 251 -7.98 -24.34 -35.94
CA LEU A 251 -9.37 -24.79 -36.07
C LEU A 251 -9.55 -25.70 -37.29
N MET A 252 -8.94 -25.36 -38.43
CA MET A 252 -9.01 -26.18 -39.64
C MET A 252 -8.26 -27.51 -39.54
N GLU A 253 -7.12 -27.57 -38.84
CA GLU A 253 -6.40 -28.81 -38.54
C GLU A 253 -7.25 -29.73 -37.68
N ASP A 254 -7.89 -29.21 -36.62
CA ASP A 254 -8.74 -29.99 -35.71
C ASP A 254 -10.05 -30.48 -36.37
N LEU A 255 -10.52 -29.82 -37.44
CA LEU A 255 -11.75 -30.20 -38.16
C LEU A 255 -11.54 -31.38 -39.13
N GLU A 256 -10.29 -31.73 -39.48
CA GLU A 256 -9.93 -32.85 -40.37
C GLU A 256 -10.65 -32.86 -41.76
N ARG A 257 -11.03 -31.68 -42.29
CA ARG A 257 -11.76 -31.56 -43.57
C ARG A 257 -10.90 -31.22 -44.78
N LEU A 258 -9.77 -30.56 -44.55
CA LEU A 258 -8.82 -30.20 -45.60
C LEU A 258 -7.75 -31.29 -45.75
N SER A 259 -7.14 -31.40 -46.93
CA SER A 259 -6.01 -32.32 -47.12
C SER A 259 -4.76 -31.81 -46.41
N ASP A 260 -3.95 -32.73 -45.88
CA ASP A 260 -2.65 -32.42 -45.25
C ASP A 260 -1.76 -31.54 -46.14
N ASP A 261 -1.79 -31.74 -47.46
CA ASP A 261 -1.00 -30.95 -48.41
C ASP A 261 -1.46 -29.48 -48.48
N MET A 262 -2.78 -29.25 -48.38
CA MET A 262 -3.33 -27.89 -48.35
C MET A 262 -3.02 -27.20 -47.03
N LEU A 263 -3.17 -27.90 -45.90
CA LEU A 263 -2.83 -27.37 -44.56
C LEU A 263 -1.34 -27.00 -44.47
N LYS A 264 -0.44 -27.85 -44.98
CA LYS A 264 1.00 -27.56 -45.05
C LYS A 264 1.33 -26.36 -45.94
N ALA A 265 0.61 -26.18 -47.04
CA ALA A 265 0.80 -25.03 -47.92
C ALA A 265 0.37 -23.73 -47.23
N MET A 266 -0.77 -23.76 -46.52
CA MET A 266 -1.28 -22.63 -45.72
C MET A 266 -0.33 -22.29 -44.56
N ASP A 267 0.14 -23.30 -43.83
CA ASP A 267 1.13 -23.12 -42.76
C ASP A 267 2.42 -22.44 -43.26
N LYS A 268 2.92 -22.89 -44.42
CA LYS A 268 4.12 -22.30 -45.03
C LYS A 268 3.90 -20.84 -45.45
N GLU A 269 2.69 -20.48 -45.86
CA GLU A 269 2.35 -19.10 -46.20
C GLU A 269 2.27 -18.23 -44.93
N LEU A 270 1.61 -18.74 -43.89
CA LEU A 270 1.57 -18.10 -42.58
C LEU A 270 2.97 -17.83 -42.03
N GLN A 271 3.87 -18.81 -42.06
CA GLN A 271 5.24 -18.64 -41.59
C GLN A 271 6.03 -17.54 -42.34
N LYS A 272 5.75 -17.30 -43.63
CA LYS A 272 6.39 -16.20 -44.39
C LYS A 272 5.85 -14.83 -44.01
N SER A 273 4.60 -14.77 -43.56
CA SER A 273 3.92 -13.52 -43.21
C SER A 273 4.33 -12.96 -41.83
N LEU A 274 4.97 -13.79 -40.99
CA LEU A 274 5.49 -13.39 -39.67
C LEU A 274 6.60 -12.35 -39.79
N LYS A 275 6.47 -11.23 -39.08
CA LYS A 275 7.35 -10.05 -39.16
C LYS A 275 8.26 -9.90 -37.95
N ASN A 276 7.82 -10.32 -36.76
CA ASN A 276 8.50 -10.07 -35.50
C ASN A 276 8.40 -11.26 -34.52
N LEU A 277 9.06 -11.12 -33.36
CA LEU A 277 9.10 -12.17 -32.34
C LEU A 277 7.75 -12.39 -31.66
N ASP A 278 6.93 -11.35 -31.54
CA ASP A 278 5.59 -11.40 -30.96
C ASP A 278 4.65 -12.28 -31.80
N GLU A 279 4.56 -12.00 -33.11
CA GLU A 279 3.81 -12.81 -34.06
C GLU A 279 4.32 -14.26 -34.12
N ALA A 280 5.64 -14.47 -34.00
CA ALA A 280 6.22 -15.81 -33.92
C ALA A 280 5.84 -16.54 -32.62
N ALA A 281 5.71 -15.81 -31.50
CA ALA A 281 5.26 -16.36 -30.22
C ALA A 281 3.77 -16.73 -30.25
N GLU A 282 2.93 -15.86 -30.83
CA GLU A 282 1.51 -16.16 -31.03
C GLU A 282 1.31 -17.38 -31.93
N TYR A 283 2.04 -17.45 -33.05
CA TYR A 283 2.07 -18.62 -33.94
C TYR A 283 2.41 -19.90 -33.15
N ALA A 284 3.49 -19.88 -32.37
CA ALA A 284 3.95 -21.05 -31.62
C ALA A 284 2.96 -21.45 -30.52
N SER A 285 2.35 -20.49 -29.83
CA SER A 285 1.37 -20.74 -28.77
C SER A 285 0.07 -21.38 -29.27
N ARG A 286 -0.33 -21.07 -30.51
CA ARG A 286 -1.57 -21.56 -31.12
C ARG A 286 -1.40 -22.92 -31.81
N LEU A 287 -0.27 -23.12 -32.49
CA LEU A 287 -0.01 -24.29 -33.31
C LEU A 287 0.94 -25.31 -32.66
N GLU A 288 1.48 -25.00 -31.48
CA GLU A 288 2.40 -25.87 -30.71
C GLU A 288 3.64 -26.30 -31.52
N ARG A 289 4.08 -25.46 -32.48
CA ARG A 289 5.25 -25.71 -33.33
C ARG A 289 6.05 -24.43 -33.58
N THR A 290 7.35 -24.57 -33.84
CA THR A 290 8.24 -23.42 -34.10
C THR A 290 8.18 -22.96 -35.56
N PRO A 291 8.15 -21.64 -35.82
CA PRO A 291 8.22 -21.12 -37.18
C PRO A 291 9.65 -21.22 -37.71
N GLY A 292 9.83 -21.55 -38.99
CA GLY A 292 11.16 -21.67 -39.60
C GLY A 292 11.95 -20.36 -39.63
N SER A 293 11.30 -19.20 -39.43
CA SER A 293 11.90 -17.86 -39.36
C SER A 293 12.31 -17.43 -37.95
N LEU A 294 12.11 -18.27 -36.92
CA LEU A 294 12.31 -17.89 -35.51
C LEU A 294 13.68 -17.26 -35.23
N ASP A 295 14.76 -17.84 -35.74
CA ASP A 295 16.12 -17.32 -35.56
C ASP A 295 16.30 -15.88 -36.04
N GLN A 296 15.61 -15.49 -37.12
CA GLN A 296 15.67 -14.13 -37.65
C GLN A 296 14.93 -13.14 -36.75
N HIS A 297 13.78 -13.55 -36.22
CA HIS A 297 12.98 -12.74 -35.31
C HIS A 297 13.66 -12.56 -33.95
N VAL A 298 14.30 -13.61 -33.41
CA VAL A 298 15.13 -13.52 -32.20
C VAL A 298 16.29 -12.55 -32.39
N LYS A 299 17.01 -12.64 -33.52
CA LYS A 299 18.15 -11.74 -33.82
C LYS A 299 17.76 -10.28 -34.01
N SER A 300 16.50 -10.00 -34.33
CA SER A 300 16.00 -8.63 -34.53
C SER A 300 15.16 -8.10 -33.35
N ALA A 301 14.92 -8.92 -32.32
CA ALA A 301 14.07 -8.59 -31.19
C ALA A 301 14.52 -7.32 -30.44
N TYR A 302 15.84 -7.15 -30.26
CA TYR A 302 16.42 -5.99 -29.55
C TYR A 302 16.08 -4.63 -30.17
N ARG A 303 15.64 -4.59 -31.43
CA ARG A 303 15.29 -3.34 -32.11
C ARG A 303 13.95 -2.80 -31.63
N ASN A 304 13.03 -3.68 -31.26
CA ASN A 304 11.63 -3.33 -31.03
C ASN A 304 11.19 -3.53 -29.57
N TYR A 305 11.82 -4.45 -28.84
CA TYR A 305 11.36 -4.90 -27.52
C TYR A 305 12.40 -4.61 -26.42
N SER A 306 11.95 -4.58 -25.16
CA SER A 306 12.85 -4.67 -24.01
C SER A 306 13.31 -6.12 -23.82
N LEU A 307 14.38 -6.34 -23.04
CA LEU A 307 14.82 -7.70 -22.72
C LEU A 307 13.70 -8.49 -22.03
N SER A 308 12.98 -7.90 -21.08
CA SER A 308 11.89 -8.60 -20.38
C SER A 308 10.77 -9.04 -21.34
N ASP A 309 10.31 -8.15 -22.23
CA ASP A 309 9.24 -8.50 -23.18
C ASP A 309 9.70 -9.61 -24.15
N ALA A 310 10.94 -9.51 -24.66
CA ALA A 310 11.48 -10.53 -25.55
C ALA A 310 11.70 -11.88 -24.84
N MET A 311 12.05 -11.87 -23.55
CA MET A 311 12.18 -13.08 -22.72
C MET A 311 10.83 -13.70 -22.40
N GLU A 312 9.77 -12.91 -22.22
CA GLU A 312 8.40 -13.41 -22.05
C GLU A 312 7.91 -14.09 -23.34
N MET A 313 8.07 -13.43 -24.49
CA MET A 313 7.78 -14.03 -25.80
C MET A 313 8.59 -15.31 -26.04
N GLY A 314 9.89 -15.28 -25.73
CA GLY A 314 10.76 -16.45 -25.78
C GLY A 314 10.22 -17.59 -24.92
N SER A 315 9.90 -17.32 -23.65
CA SER A 315 9.37 -18.29 -22.69
C SER A 315 8.02 -18.87 -23.12
N SER A 316 7.15 -18.06 -23.74
CA SER A 316 5.91 -18.51 -24.33
C SER A 316 6.17 -19.57 -25.42
N ILE A 317 7.12 -19.31 -26.34
CA ILE A 317 7.52 -20.27 -27.37
C ILE A 317 8.15 -21.52 -26.73
N GLU A 318 9.00 -21.38 -25.70
CA GLU A 318 9.58 -22.54 -24.99
C GLU A 318 8.49 -23.42 -24.38
N SER A 319 7.45 -22.80 -23.79
CA SER A 319 6.35 -23.52 -23.15
C SER A 319 5.47 -24.28 -24.15
N ALA A 320 5.29 -23.73 -25.35
CA ALA A 320 4.46 -24.33 -26.38
C ALA A 320 5.20 -25.42 -27.18
N THR A 321 6.51 -25.28 -27.39
CA THR A 321 7.27 -26.11 -28.34
C THR A 321 8.36 -26.98 -27.69
N GLY A 322 8.78 -26.65 -26.47
CA GLY A 322 9.89 -27.30 -25.77
C GLY A 322 11.29 -26.91 -26.25
N GLU A 323 11.42 -26.02 -27.25
CA GLU A 323 12.71 -25.49 -27.70
C GLU A 323 13.24 -24.41 -26.74
N ARG A 324 14.57 -24.32 -26.56
CA ARG A 324 15.21 -23.35 -25.64
C ARG A 324 15.42 -21.97 -26.28
N VAL A 325 14.33 -21.27 -26.57
CA VAL A 325 14.34 -19.96 -27.24
C VAL A 325 14.85 -18.83 -26.35
N SER A 326 14.57 -18.85 -25.06
CA SER A 326 14.95 -17.78 -24.12
C SER A 326 16.47 -17.64 -24.00
N ASP A 327 17.21 -18.75 -24.07
CA ASP A 327 18.68 -18.73 -24.06
C ASP A 327 19.22 -18.05 -25.35
N ASN A 328 18.56 -18.27 -26.48
CA ASN A 328 18.90 -17.62 -27.76
C ASN A 328 18.56 -16.12 -27.75
N VAL A 329 17.44 -15.73 -27.13
CA VAL A 329 17.07 -14.32 -26.93
C VAL A 329 18.15 -13.63 -26.07
N MET A 330 18.48 -14.19 -24.92
CA MET A 330 19.53 -13.64 -24.03
C MET A 330 20.87 -13.49 -24.78
N LYS A 331 21.26 -14.50 -25.55
CA LYS A 331 22.46 -14.46 -26.38
C LYS A 331 22.40 -13.36 -27.43
N SER A 332 21.26 -13.19 -28.11
CA SER A 332 21.09 -12.13 -29.11
C SER A 332 21.27 -10.74 -28.50
N TYR A 333 20.71 -10.48 -27.31
CA TYR A 333 20.90 -9.19 -26.64
C TYR A 333 22.36 -8.94 -26.24
N ALA A 334 23.09 -9.99 -25.84
CA ALA A 334 24.53 -9.90 -25.57
C ALA A 334 25.35 -9.61 -26.84
N ASP A 335 25.10 -10.36 -27.93
CA ASP A 335 25.82 -10.23 -29.21
C ASP A 335 25.60 -8.84 -29.87
N PHE A 336 24.40 -8.26 -29.69
CA PHE A 336 24.00 -6.98 -30.28
C PHE A 336 23.94 -5.82 -29.29
N TYR A 337 24.57 -5.94 -28.11
CA TYR A 337 24.57 -4.93 -27.05
C TYR A 337 24.93 -3.53 -27.57
N GLU A 338 26.08 -3.41 -28.24
CA GLU A 338 26.58 -2.14 -28.80
C GLU A 338 25.79 -1.64 -30.02
N GLN A 339 24.97 -2.49 -30.65
CA GLN A 339 24.24 -2.16 -31.88
C GLN A 339 22.83 -1.62 -31.62
N GLY A 340 22.49 -1.35 -30.36
CA GLY A 340 21.23 -0.74 -29.94
C GLY A 340 20.53 -1.47 -28.78
N ALA A 341 20.98 -2.67 -28.40
CA ALA A 341 20.38 -3.38 -27.27
C ALA A 341 20.74 -2.76 -25.91
N ARG A 342 21.82 -1.96 -25.83
CA ARG A 342 22.21 -1.18 -24.64
C ARG A 342 21.05 -0.38 -24.02
N ASP A 343 20.23 0.29 -24.84
CA ASP A 343 19.10 1.10 -24.35
C ASP A 343 17.86 0.27 -23.96
N LYS A 344 17.95 -1.06 -24.11
CA LYS A 344 16.84 -2.01 -23.93
C LYS A 344 17.12 -3.04 -22.83
N VAL A 345 18.21 -2.88 -22.07
CA VAL A 345 18.62 -3.77 -20.98
C VAL A 345 18.93 -2.93 -19.74
N ASP A 346 18.43 -3.36 -18.58
CA ASP A 346 18.76 -2.76 -17.28
C ASP A 346 18.86 -3.83 -16.17
N PHE A 347 19.32 -3.43 -14.98
CA PHE A 347 19.46 -4.36 -13.85
C PHE A 347 18.14 -4.97 -13.38
N ARG A 348 17.01 -4.27 -13.51
CA ARG A 348 15.72 -4.84 -13.13
C ARG A 348 15.36 -5.98 -14.06
N GLN A 349 15.49 -5.77 -15.37
CA GLN A 349 15.23 -6.78 -16.40
C GLN A 349 16.18 -7.98 -16.26
N LEU A 350 17.46 -7.75 -15.96
CA LEU A 350 18.46 -8.81 -15.73
C LEU A 350 18.19 -9.61 -14.45
N ALA A 351 17.67 -8.97 -13.39
CA ALA A 351 17.31 -9.66 -12.15
C ALA A 351 16.02 -10.50 -12.32
N GLU A 352 15.01 -9.96 -13.02
CA GLU A 352 13.77 -10.65 -13.37
C GLU A 352 14.05 -11.88 -14.25
N ASN A 353 14.98 -11.77 -15.20
CA ASN A 353 15.31 -12.82 -16.18
C ASN A 353 16.65 -13.52 -15.91
N HIS A 354 16.99 -13.75 -14.63
CA HIS A 354 18.27 -14.37 -14.25
C HIS A 354 18.39 -15.82 -14.76
N ARG A 355 19.48 -16.12 -15.46
CA ARG A 355 19.80 -17.46 -15.96
C ARG A 355 21.30 -17.71 -15.86
N SER A 356 21.69 -18.92 -15.46
CA SER A 356 23.09 -19.32 -15.33
C SER A 356 23.75 -19.59 -16.70
N THR A 357 23.78 -18.57 -17.56
CA THR A 357 24.36 -18.62 -18.91
C THR A 357 25.49 -17.60 -19.05
N SER A 358 26.43 -17.87 -19.96
CA SER A 358 27.52 -16.92 -20.25
C SER A 358 27.01 -15.59 -20.80
N SER A 359 25.92 -15.60 -21.57
CA SER A 359 25.32 -14.40 -22.16
C SER A 359 24.72 -13.49 -21.09
N TRP A 360 24.08 -14.06 -20.07
CA TRP A 360 23.56 -13.26 -18.94
C TRP A 360 24.71 -12.62 -18.14
N ASN A 361 25.78 -13.38 -17.87
CA ASN A 361 26.97 -12.83 -17.20
C ASN A 361 27.59 -11.67 -18.00
N ASP A 362 27.72 -11.82 -19.34
CA ASP A 362 28.25 -10.77 -20.22
C ASP A 362 27.38 -9.51 -20.21
N LEU A 363 26.05 -9.66 -20.21
CA LEU A 363 25.14 -8.53 -20.10
C LEU A 363 25.24 -7.81 -18.75
N VAL A 364 25.35 -8.55 -17.66
CA VAL A 364 25.53 -7.96 -16.32
C VAL A 364 26.84 -7.16 -16.27
N ASP A 365 27.91 -7.67 -16.86
CA ASP A 365 29.21 -6.98 -16.90
C ASP A 365 29.13 -5.71 -17.75
N ARG A 366 28.57 -5.78 -18.96
CA ARG A 366 28.42 -4.61 -19.83
C ARG A 366 27.54 -3.51 -19.23
N VAL A 367 26.42 -3.88 -18.61
CA VAL A 367 25.54 -2.91 -17.92
C VAL A 367 26.27 -2.27 -16.73
N THR A 368 27.10 -3.04 -16.02
CA THR A 368 27.92 -2.53 -14.91
C THR A 368 28.96 -1.52 -15.41
N ASP A 369 29.67 -1.86 -16.48
CA ASP A 369 30.67 -0.98 -17.12
C ASP A 369 30.04 0.31 -17.69
N ASP A 370 28.86 0.21 -18.29
CA ASP A 370 28.11 1.38 -18.78
C ASP A 370 27.71 2.30 -17.63
N ILE A 371 27.22 1.76 -16.51
CA ILE A 371 26.86 2.56 -15.34
C ILE A 371 28.09 3.23 -14.71
N LEU A 372 29.23 2.54 -14.69
CA LEU A 372 30.50 3.10 -14.22
C LEU A 372 30.97 4.25 -15.12
N THR A 373 30.83 4.10 -16.44
CA THR A 373 31.20 5.12 -17.43
C THR A 373 30.24 6.31 -17.37
N ASP A 374 28.94 6.06 -17.27
CA ASP A 374 27.90 7.08 -17.16
C ASP A 374 28.07 7.91 -15.89
N ALA A 375 28.52 7.30 -14.79
CA ALA A 375 28.77 7.99 -13.53
C ALA A 375 29.77 9.15 -13.70
N ASP A 376 30.79 8.99 -14.56
CA ASP A 376 31.81 10.03 -14.81
C ASP A 376 31.25 11.28 -15.51
N THR A 377 30.09 11.16 -16.16
CA THR A 377 29.41 12.29 -16.81
C THR A 377 28.50 13.08 -15.86
N ARG A 378 28.28 12.59 -14.63
CA ARG A 378 27.35 13.18 -13.65
C ARG A 378 28.04 14.16 -12.72
N SER A 379 27.26 15.06 -12.12
CA SER A 379 27.75 16.05 -11.13
C SER A 379 28.17 15.43 -9.80
N ALA A 380 27.56 14.32 -9.40
CA ALA A 380 27.87 13.57 -8.18
C ALA A 380 28.04 12.07 -8.48
N PRO A 381 29.20 11.66 -9.03
CA PRO A 381 29.42 10.29 -9.48
C PRO A 381 29.31 9.24 -8.37
N SER A 382 29.84 9.54 -7.17
CA SER A 382 29.82 8.60 -6.04
C SER A 382 28.41 8.33 -5.52
N ASP A 383 27.55 9.36 -5.48
CA ASP A 383 26.20 9.22 -4.94
C ASP A 383 25.25 8.54 -5.93
N PHE A 384 25.41 8.80 -7.22
CA PHE A 384 24.73 8.06 -8.29
C PHE A 384 25.01 6.56 -8.19
N LEU A 385 26.28 6.17 -8.04
CA LEU A 385 26.66 4.76 -7.91
C LEU A 385 26.11 4.12 -6.62
N LYS A 386 26.09 4.84 -5.48
CA LYS A 386 25.44 4.35 -4.25
C LYS A 386 23.95 4.10 -4.44
N GLN A 387 23.26 4.98 -5.17
CA GLN A 387 21.85 4.78 -5.49
C GLN A 387 21.65 3.49 -6.31
N LYS A 388 22.52 3.23 -7.28
CA LYS A 388 22.50 1.99 -8.08
C LYS A 388 22.80 0.73 -7.27
N ILE A 389 23.76 0.77 -6.34
CA ILE A 389 24.02 -0.33 -5.40
C ILE A 389 22.78 -0.62 -4.54
N LYS A 390 22.10 0.42 -4.05
CA LYS A 390 20.85 0.25 -3.28
C LYS A 390 19.74 -0.39 -4.11
N GLU A 391 19.59 0.01 -5.37
CA GLU A 391 18.67 -0.58 -6.34
C GLU A 391 18.98 -2.08 -6.55
N MET A 392 20.24 -2.41 -6.83
CA MET A 392 20.68 -3.80 -7.02
C MET A 392 20.50 -4.68 -5.78
N MET A 393 20.68 -4.13 -4.57
CA MET A 393 20.45 -4.86 -3.32
C MET A 393 18.98 -5.29 -3.19
N ASN A 394 18.05 -4.38 -3.48
CA ASN A 394 16.62 -4.68 -3.44
C ASN A 394 16.26 -5.79 -4.44
N LEU A 395 16.85 -5.74 -5.64
CA LEU A 395 16.64 -6.73 -6.70
C LEU A 395 17.29 -8.10 -6.39
N LYS A 396 18.37 -8.13 -5.60
CA LYS A 396 19.06 -9.38 -5.20
C LYS A 396 18.12 -10.42 -4.57
N LYS A 397 17.04 -9.97 -3.90
CA LYS A 397 16.05 -10.87 -3.30
C LYS A 397 15.28 -11.72 -4.32
N GLY A 398 15.17 -11.25 -5.57
CA GLY A 398 14.49 -11.97 -6.66
C GLY A 398 15.35 -13.01 -7.36
N ILE A 399 16.67 -13.04 -7.11
CA ILE A 399 17.59 -13.97 -7.77
C ILE A 399 17.70 -15.26 -6.97
N SER A 400 17.15 -16.35 -7.52
CA SER A 400 17.08 -17.65 -6.84
C SER A 400 18.40 -18.44 -6.95
N ASP A 401 19.03 -18.40 -8.13
CA ASP A 401 20.24 -19.16 -8.43
C ASP A 401 21.48 -18.67 -7.65
N ALA A 402 22.31 -19.61 -7.19
CA ALA A 402 23.51 -19.30 -6.41
C ALA A 402 24.64 -18.73 -7.29
N GLN A 403 24.80 -19.22 -8.53
CA GLN A 403 25.84 -18.70 -9.44
C GLN A 403 25.49 -17.27 -9.88
N CYS A 404 24.24 -17.02 -10.25
CA CYS A 404 23.76 -15.68 -10.57
C CYS A 404 23.90 -14.71 -9.38
N ARG A 405 23.62 -15.16 -8.15
CA ARG A 405 23.82 -14.33 -6.94
C ARG A 405 25.28 -13.95 -6.69
N ASN A 406 26.22 -14.86 -6.97
CA ASN A 406 27.65 -14.57 -6.84
C ASN A 406 28.08 -13.54 -7.88
N LYS A 407 27.71 -13.73 -9.15
CA LYS A 407 28.03 -12.77 -10.22
C LYS A 407 27.40 -11.39 -9.95
N TRP A 408 26.15 -11.36 -9.50
CA TRP A 408 25.48 -10.13 -9.08
C TRP A 408 26.24 -9.42 -7.95
N GLN A 409 26.77 -10.18 -7.00
CA GLN A 409 27.56 -9.63 -5.89
C GLN A 409 28.94 -9.13 -6.33
N GLU A 410 29.58 -9.78 -7.30
CA GLU A 410 30.81 -9.30 -7.95
C GLU A 410 30.57 -7.94 -8.61
N SER A 411 29.52 -7.79 -9.42
CA SER A 411 29.18 -6.51 -10.05
C SER A 411 28.81 -5.42 -9.03
N MET A 412 28.11 -5.77 -7.94
CA MET A 412 27.87 -4.84 -6.83
C MET A 412 29.18 -4.37 -6.16
N GLN A 413 30.17 -5.26 -6.03
CA GLN A 413 31.49 -4.92 -5.49
C GLN A 413 32.26 -4.01 -6.47
N GLU A 414 32.18 -4.26 -7.78
CA GLU A 414 32.78 -3.38 -8.80
C GLU A 414 32.19 -1.97 -8.78
N LEU A 415 30.86 -1.84 -8.63
CA LEU A 415 30.23 -0.54 -8.42
C LEU A 415 30.71 0.13 -7.12
N ALA A 416 30.84 -0.63 -6.03
CA ALA A 416 31.36 -0.12 -4.75
C ALA A 416 32.80 0.37 -4.88
N ASP A 417 33.65 -0.34 -5.63
CA ASP A 417 35.01 0.08 -5.96
C ASP A 417 35.00 1.37 -6.79
N GLY A 418 34.06 1.47 -7.74
CA GLY A 418 33.77 2.69 -8.50
C GLY A 418 33.41 3.88 -7.62
N VAL A 419 32.63 3.68 -6.55
CA VAL A 419 32.31 4.72 -5.54
C VAL A 419 33.58 5.18 -4.82
N MET A 420 34.46 4.24 -4.42
CA MET A 420 35.71 4.58 -3.71
C MET A 420 36.62 5.43 -4.60
N GLY A 421 36.78 5.03 -5.86
CA GLY A 421 37.59 5.74 -6.85
C GLY A 421 37.14 7.18 -7.11
N ARG A 422 35.86 7.48 -6.88
CA ARG A 422 35.21 8.77 -7.19
C ARG A 422 34.85 9.59 -5.96
N SER A 423 35.16 9.13 -4.75
CA SER A 423 34.89 9.88 -3.52
C SER A 423 35.80 11.13 -3.42
N PRO A 424 35.27 12.35 -3.18
CA PRO A 424 36.05 13.58 -3.34
C PRO A 424 37.07 13.84 -2.22
N ASP A 425 36.73 13.51 -0.99
CA ASP A 425 37.56 13.80 0.19
C ASP A 425 37.55 12.66 1.23
N ARG A 426 38.29 12.86 2.32
CA ARG A 426 38.43 11.89 3.42
C ARG A 426 37.10 11.56 4.09
N THR A 427 36.25 12.58 4.32
CA THR A 427 34.97 12.42 5.01
C THR A 427 34.00 11.62 4.15
N HIS A 428 33.89 11.98 2.88
CA HIS A 428 33.05 11.28 1.90
C HIS A 428 33.55 9.85 1.68
N LEU A 429 34.86 9.61 1.62
CA LEU A 429 35.39 8.25 1.50
C LEU A 429 35.01 7.38 2.71
N ARG A 430 35.17 7.90 3.94
CA ARG A 430 34.77 7.18 5.16
C ARG A 430 33.27 6.84 5.15
N GLN A 431 32.43 7.81 4.81
CA GLN A 431 30.98 7.61 4.68
C GLN A 431 30.63 6.60 3.59
N SER A 432 31.28 6.68 2.43
CA SER A 432 31.06 5.77 1.30
C SER A 432 31.41 4.33 1.65
N VAL A 433 32.55 4.07 2.31
CA VAL A 433 32.94 2.72 2.77
C VAL A 433 31.87 2.15 3.71
N GLN A 434 31.45 2.94 4.70
CA GLN A 434 30.44 2.51 5.67
C GLN A 434 29.08 2.25 5.00
N GLN A 435 28.65 3.14 4.10
CA GLN A 435 27.39 3.00 3.39
C GLN A 435 27.37 1.75 2.51
N CYS A 436 28.39 1.54 1.67
CA CYS A 436 28.47 0.37 0.79
C CYS A 436 28.52 -0.95 1.60
N SER A 437 29.29 -0.97 2.70
CA SER A 437 29.33 -2.13 3.62
C SER A 437 27.97 -2.40 4.27
N SER A 438 27.27 -1.37 4.75
CA SER A 438 25.92 -1.50 5.32
C SER A 438 24.86 -1.99 4.30
N MET A 439 25.07 -1.69 3.02
CA MET A 439 24.22 -2.15 1.92
C MET A 439 24.56 -3.58 1.46
N GLY A 440 25.56 -4.24 2.07
CA GLY A 440 25.96 -5.60 1.72
C GLY A 440 26.86 -5.69 0.48
N ALA A 441 27.47 -4.58 0.05
CA ALA A 441 28.40 -4.50 -1.08
C ALA A 441 29.75 -3.91 -0.60
N PRO A 442 30.56 -4.67 0.15
CA PRO A 442 31.84 -4.18 0.63
C PRO A 442 32.80 -3.95 -0.54
N ALA A 443 33.38 -2.75 -0.60
CA ALA A 443 34.45 -2.44 -1.55
C ALA A 443 35.70 -3.30 -1.29
N SER A 444 36.48 -3.55 -2.33
CA SER A 444 37.74 -4.28 -2.24
C SER A 444 38.80 -3.51 -1.45
N GLU A 445 39.68 -4.25 -0.77
CA GLU A 445 40.79 -3.67 0.00
C GLU A 445 41.69 -2.77 -0.86
N GLN A 446 41.90 -3.17 -2.12
CA GLN A 446 42.71 -2.43 -3.08
C GLN A 446 42.05 -1.09 -3.44
N ALA A 447 40.75 -1.07 -3.68
CA ALA A 447 40.01 0.15 -4.02
C ALA A 447 40.02 1.17 -2.87
N VAL A 448 39.76 0.71 -1.63
CA VAL A 448 39.79 1.56 -0.44
C VAL A 448 41.18 2.11 -0.16
N THR A 449 42.23 1.27 -0.30
CA THR A 449 43.62 1.71 -0.12
C THR A 449 44.04 2.75 -1.14
N LYS A 450 43.73 2.52 -2.42
CA LYS A 450 44.04 3.45 -3.52
C LYS A 450 43.31 4.78 -3.34
N ALA A 451 42.02 4.73 -3.01
CA ALA A 451 41.21 5.91 -2.75
C ALA A 451 41.71 6.68 -1.52
N GLY A 452 42.01 5.99 -0.42
CA GLY A 452 42.51 6.58 0.83
C GLY A 452 43.82 7.33 0.64
N ARG A 453 44.77 6.75 -0.11
CA ARG A 453 46.03 7.44 -0.47
C ARG A 453 45.79 8.67 -1.34
N ARG A 454 44.86 8.60 -2.30
CA ARG A 454 44.49 9.73 -3.17
C ARG A 454 43.93 10.92 -2.39
N VAL A 455 43.09 10.68 -1.37
CA VAL A 455 42.53 11.74 -0.51
C VAL A 455 43.44 12.10 0.68
N GLY A 456 44.66 11.55 0.70
CA GLY A 456 45.69 11.85 1.69
C GLY A 456 45.46 11.30 3.10
N MET A 457 44.69 10.23 3.25
CA MET A 457 44.57 9.52 4.54
C MET A 457 45.88 8.83 4.91
N SER A 458 46.21 8.78 6.20
CA SER A 458 47.38 8.01 6.66
C SER A 458 47.13 6.49 6.56
N ASP A 459 48.19 5.69 6.53
CA ASP A 459 48.06 4.23 6.52
C ASP A 459 47.26 3.71 7.73
N THR A 460 47.33 4.40 8.88
CA THR A 460 46.50 4.06 10.07
C THR A 460 45.02 4.37 9.85
N GLU A 461 44.69 5.48 9.19
CA GLU A 461 43.31 5.83 8.85
C GLU A 461 42.71 4.94 7.75
N ILE A 462 43.54 4.45 6.83
CA ILE A 462 43.13 3.47 5.82
C ILE A 462 42.89 2.10 6.48
N GLN A 463 43.77 1.68 7.40
CA GLN A 463 43.55 0.46 8.18
C GLN A 463 42.31 0.55 9.09
N GLU A 464 42.01 1.73 9.66
CA GLU A 464 40.74 1.98 10.37
C GLU A 464 39.51 1.66 9.50
N LEU A 465 39.56 1.99 8.21
CA LEU A 465 38.47 1.74 7.26
C LEU A 465 38.37 0.29 6.81
N LEU A 466 39.51 -0.39 6.69
CA LEU A 466 39.58 -1.77 6.24
C LEU A 466 39.25 -2.78 7.34
N ASN A 467 39.64 -2.49 8.59
CA ASN A 467 39.39 -3.37 9.73
C ASN A 467 39.48 -2.59 11.07
N PRO A 468 38.34 -2.16 11.65
CA PRO A 468 38.33 -1.55 12.98
C PRO A 468 38.73 -2.61 14.01
N SER A 469 40.00 -2.63 14.39
CA SER A 469 40.56 -3.63 15.31
C SER A 469 40.81 -3.05 16.70
N PHE A 470 40.85 -3.95 17.70
CA PHE A 470 41.21 -3.63 19.08
C PHE A 470 42.49 -2.78 19.20
N GLU A 471 43.52 -3.09 18.42
CA GLU A 471 44.81 -2.39 18.46
C GLU A 471 44.73 -0.96 17.92
N VAL A 472 43.85 -0.70 16.95
CA VAL A 472 43.61 0.64 16.41
C VAL A 472 42.93 1.53 17.46
N ILE A 473 41.86 1.02 18.08
CA ILE A 473 41.13 1.76 19.13
C ILE A 473 42.04 2.02 20.33
N LYS A 474 42.84 1.01 20.72
CA LYS A 474 43.83 1.13 21.79
C LYS A 474 44.85 2.24 21.52
N LYS A 475 45.41 2.31 20.31
CA LYS A 475 46.36 3.38 19.93
C LYS A 475 45.71 4.77 19.97
N LEU A 476 44.45 4.91 19.56
CA LEU A 476 43.72 6.19 19.61
C LEU A 476 43.49 6.65 21.05
N ILE A 477 43.09 5.74 21.94
CA ILE A 477 42.93 6.04 23.37
C ILE A 477 44.28 6.41 24.00
N GLN A 478 45.36 5.69 23.66
CA GLN A 478 46.73 5.99 24.11
C GLN A 478 47.22 7.36 23.63
N ALA A 479 46.86 7.75 22.42
CA ALA A 479 47.16 9.07 21.84
C ALA A 479 46.28 10.19 22.45
N GLY A 480 45.31 9.87 23.30
CA GLY A 480 44.45 10.86 23.96
C GLY A 480 43.36 11.44 23.06
N VAL A 481 42.97 10.76 21.98
CA VAL A 481 41.90 11.23 21.09
C VAL A 481 40.58 11.29 21.85
N SER A 482 39.99 12.48 21.97
CA SER A 482 38.77 12.77 22.74
C SER A 482 37.52 12.95 21.86
N ASP A 483 37.50 12.30 20.69
CA ASP A 483 36.38 12.33 19.75
C ASP A 483 35.42 11.15 20.03
N PHE A 484 34.26 11.46 20.61
CA PHE A 484 33.26 10.45 20.98
C PHE A 484 32.73 9.69 19.76
N ASP A 485 32.30 10.41 18.72
CA ASP A 485 31.65 9.79 17.55
C ASP A 485 32.60 8.83 16.85
N ARG A 486 33.86 9.26 16.65
CA ARG A 486 34.90 8.42 16.05
C ARG A 486 35.14 7.15 16.86
N LEU A 487 35.26 7.25 18.19
CA LEU A 487 35.52 6.09 19.04
C LEU A 487 34.31 5.17 19.15
N HIS A 488 33.10 5.74 19.22
CA HIS A 488 31.86 4.98 19.29
C HIS A 488 31.63 4.15 18.02
N THR A 489 31.87 4.72 16.84
CA THR A 489 31.78 3.99 15.56
C THR A 489 32.77 2.83 15.50
N LEU A 490 34.04 3.07 15.85
CA LEU A 490 35.06 2.02 15.83
C LEU A 490 34.76 0.89 16.82
N VAL A 491 34.37 1.24 18.06
CA VAL A 491 34.01 0.25 19.09
C VAL A 491 32.81 -0.59 18.66
N SER A 492 31.80 0.03 18.05
CA SER A 492 30.58 -0.66 17.60
C SER A 492 30.83 -1.62 16.42
N GLN A 493 31.78 -1.29 15.53
CA GLN A 493 32.10 -2.11 14.35
C GLN A 493 33.11 -3.22 14.64
N ALA A 494 33.97 -3.03 15.65
CA ALA A 494 35.11 -3.92 15.93
C ALA A 494 34.71 -5.27 16.55
N GLY A 495 33.45 -5.46 16.99
CA GLY A 495 32.98 -6.72 17.56
C GLY A 495 33.79 -7.17 18.80
N LEU A 496 34.23 -6.21 19.62
CA LEU A 496 35.17 -6.46 20.72
C LEU A 496 34.56 -7.30 21.83
N SER A 497 35.36 -8.19 22.40
CA SER A 497 35.00 -8.93 23.60
C SER A 497 34.93 -8.03 24.84
N HIS A 498 34.17 -8.45 25.86
CA HIS A 498 34.08 -7.76 27.15
C HIS A 498 35.47 -7.48 27.78
N GLN A 499 36.40 -8.43 27.68
CA GLN A 499 37.76 -8.27 28.19
C GLN A 499 38.55 -7.19 27.44
N GLN A 500 38.42 -7.14 26.11
CA GLN A 500 39.03 -6.11 25.29
C GLN A 500 38.44 -4.73 25.60
N LEU A 501 37.12 -4.61 25.68
CA LEU A 501 36.43 -3.36 26.06
C LEU A 501 36.87 -2.88 27.44
N ARG A 502 37.07 -3.80 28.39
CA ARG A 502 37.58 -3.46 29.72
C ARG A 502 39.00 -2.90 29.66
N ILE A 503 39.91 -3.54 28.92
CA ILE A 503 41.28 -3.03 28.76
C ILE A 503 41.25 -1.61 28.17
N LEU A 504 40.42 -1.38 27.15
CA LEU A 504 40.24 -0.05 26.57
C LEU A 504 39.69 0.95 27.59
N ALA A 505 38.73 0.54 28.42
CA ALA A 505 38.13 1.39 29.44
C ALA A 505 39.09 1.72 30.59
N ASP A 506 39.91 0.76 31.02
CA ASP A 506 40.94 0.97 32.03
C ASP A 506 41.97 1.99 31.52
N MET A 507 42.45 1.84 30.29
CA MET A 507 43.34 2.82 29.65
C MET A 507 42.67 4.20 29.47
N ALA A 508 41.40 4.24 29.08
CA ALA A 508 40.66 5.49 28.95
C ALA A 508 40.51 6.20 30.30
N HIS A 509 40.29 5.45 31.37
CA HIS A 509 40.21 5.99 32.72
C HIS A 509 41.56 6.53 33.21
N GLU A 510 42.66 5.81 32.98
CA GLU A 510 44.03 6.28 33.31
C GLU A 510 44.39 7.58 32.60
N ARG A 511 43.84 7.80 31.40
CA ARG A 511 44.05 8.99 30.57
C ARG A 511 43.03 10.10 30.78
N ASP A 512 42.09 9.92 31.71
CA ASP A 512 40.94 10.84 31.94
C ASP A 512 40.12 11.12 30.66
N ASN A 513 40.05 10.14 29.75
CA ASN A 513 39.38 10.27 28.46
C ASN A 513 37.89 9.90 28.60
N GLN A 514 37.10 10.90 28.96
CA GLN A 514 35.65 10.80 29.14
C GLN A 514 34.92 10.32 27.86
N SER A 515 35.33 10.80 26.69
CA SER A 515 34.73 10.44 25.40
C SER A 515 34.91 8.95 25.09
N ALA A 516 36.11 8.41 25.33
CA ALA A 516 36.39 6.99 25.15
C ALA A 516 35.62 6.11 26.14
N LEU A 517 35.55 6.51 27.41
CA LEU A 517 34.73 5.82 28.42
C LEU A 517 33.25 5.81 28.07
N GLY A 518 32.73 6.94 27.56
CA GLY A 518 31.36 7.05 27.05
C GLY A 518 31.13 6.11 25.86
N ALA A 519 32.00 6.13 24.86
CA ALA A 519 31.90 5.30 23.66
C ALA A 519 31.87 3.80 24.00
N ILE A 520 32.72 3.37 24.94
CA ILE A 520 32.71 1.99 25.46
C ILE A 520 31.45 1.72 26.27
N GLY A 521 31.00 2.67 27.10
CA GLY A 521 29.80 2.53 27.93
C GLY A 521 28.50 2.39 27.14
N HIS A 522 28.43 2.97 25.94
CA HIS A 522 27.31 2.79 25.00
C HIS A 522 27.21 1.35 24.45
N HIS A 523 28.31 0.61 24.44
CA HIS A 523 28.37 -0.79 24.01
C HIS A 523 28.33 -1.77 25.20
N ASP A 524 29.09 -1.52 26.26
CA ASP A 524 29.15 -2.35 27.47
C ASP A 524 29.43 -1.49 28.71
N LEU A 525 28.36 -1.19 29.47
CA LEU A 525 28.47 -0.39 30.69
C LEU A 525 29.31 -1.08 31.78
N ARG A 526 29.31 -2.42 31.86
CA ARG A 526 30.11 -3.15 32.86
C ARG A 526 31.59 -3.00 32.59
N ALA A 527 31.99 -3.13 31.32
CA ALA A 527 33.37 -2.92 30.91
C ALA A 527 33.82 -1.47 31.17
N ALA A 528 32.98 -0.49 30.83
CA ALA A 528 33.25 0.93 31.08
C ALA A 528 33.44 1.24 32.57
N MET A 529 32.65 0.60 33.44
CA MET A 529 32.70 0.74 34.90
C MET A 529 33.82 -0.08 35.58
N GLY A 530 34.58 -0.86 34.81
CA GLY A 530 35.71 -1.66 35.31
C GLY A 530 35.32 -2.95 36.03
N GLN A 531 34.09 -3.43 35.83
CA GLN A 531 33.52 -4.57 36.56
C GLN A 531 33.69 -5.89 35.79
N SER A 532 33.90 -6.98 36.53
CA SER A 532 34.22 -8.32 35.95
C SER A 532 33.21 -9.41 36.30
N GLY A 533 32.21 -9.12 37.15
CA GLY A 533 31.30 -10.10 37.75
C GLY A 533 29.82 -9.75 37.57
N ARG A 534 28.93 -10.59 38.13
CA ARG A 534 27.48 -10.30 38.21
C ARG A 534 27.23 -9.28 39.32
N GLY A 535 26.86 -8.06 38.94
CA GLY A 535 26.59 -6.93 39.85
C GLY A 535 27.73 -5.91 39.90
N MET A 536 27.39 -4.62 39.95
CA MET A 536 28.36 -3.51 39.95
C MET A 536 28.66 -3.03 41.39
N HIS A 537 29.23 -3.89 42.23
CA HIS A 537 29.60 -3.52 43.60
C HIS A 537 31.02 -2.91 43.65
N GLY A 538 31.21 -1.87 44.46
CA GLY A 538 32.53 -1.25 44.67
C GLY A 538 33.09 -0.45 43.48
N VAL A 539 32.21 0.11 42.64
CA VAL A 539 32.63 0.97 41.52
C VAL A 539 33.30 2.24 42.05
N ASP A 540 34.46 2.60 41.48
CA ASP A 540 35.09 3.89 41.75
C ASP A 540 34.17 5.03 41.29
N GLN A 541 33.81 5.91 42.23
CA GLN A 541 32.92 7.03 41.99
C GLN A 541 33.48 8.02 40.96
N LYS A 542 34.82 8.17 40.89
CA LYS A 542 35.45 9.05 39.90
C LYS A 542 35.26 8.47 38.50
N ARG A 543 35.57 7.19 38.31
CA ARG A 543 35.30 6.46 37.05
C ARG A 543 33.83 6.51 36.65
N ALA A 544 32.92 6.25 37.59
CA ALA A 544 31.48 6.30 37.34
C ALA A 544 31.01 7.68 36.85
N ASN A 545 31.54 8.75 37.43
CA ASN A 545 31.24 10.11 36.98
C ASN A 545 31.73 10.37 35.56
N SER A 546 32.94 9.93 35.20
CA SER A 546 33.47 10.07 33.84
C SER A 546 32.67 9.24 32.84
N VAL A 547 32.25 8.02 33.19
CA VAL A 547 31.38 7.21 32.33
C VAL A 547 30.04 7.91 32.10
N PHE A 548 29.35 8.35 33.16
CA PHE A 548 28.05 9.03 33.03
C PHE A 548 28.15 10.36 32.27
N GLY A 549 29.21 11.13 32.49
CA GLY A 549 29.48 12.33 31.68
C GLY A 549 29.71 11.99 30.21
N GLY A 550 30.42 10.90 29.91
CA GLY A 550 30.66 10.43 28.55
C GLY A 550 29.41 9.90 27.85
N LEU A 551 28.50 9.26 28.59
CA LEU A 551 27.22 8.76 28.05
C LEU A 551 26.36 9.89 27.47
N MET A 552 26.40 11.09 28.08
CA MET A 552 25.66 12.26 27.59
C MET A 552 26.16 12.78 26.23
N GLY A 553 27.37 12.40 25.82
CA GLY A 553 27.91 12.74 24.50
C GLY A 553 27.37 11.88 23.36
N GLY A 554 26.65 10.79 23.66
CA GLY A 554 26.13 9.86 22.66
C GLY A 554 24.61 9.91 22.43
N PRO A 555 24.08 9.00 21.59
CA PRO A 555 22.66 8.97 21.26
C PRO A 555 21.80 8.79 22.53
N ALA A 556 20.83 9.68 22.73
CA ALA A 556 19.95 9.63 23.89
C ALA A 556 19.13 8.32 23.94
N SER A 557 18.74 7.76 22.79
CA SER A 557 18.02 6.48 22.68
C SER A 557 18.84 5.32 23.28
N ASN A 558 20.15 5.32 23.06
CA ASN A 558 21.04 4.32 23.65
C ASN A 558 21.11 4.44 25.18
N VAL A 559 21.04 5.64 25.75
CA VAL A 559 21.05 5.80 27.22
C VAL A 559 19.78 5.22 27.85
N ILE A 560 18.63 5.35 27.17
CA ILE A 560 17.39 4.69 27.60
C ILE A 560 17.53 3.16 27.55
N ARG A 561 18.15 2.63 26.49
CA ARG A 561 18.47 1.20 26.38
C ARG A 561 19.39 0.75 27.52
N ILE A 562 20.45 1.51 27.81
CA ILE A 562 21.40 1.24 28.91
C ILE A 562 20.66 1.21 30.26
N TRP A 563 19.72 2.14 30.50
CA TRP A 563 18.91 2.12 31.71
C TRP A 563 18.15 0.80 31.88
N TYR A 564 17.40 0.37 30.86
CA TYR A 564 16.64 -0.88 30.93
C TYR A 564 17.54 -2.12 31.02
N SER A 565 18.73 -2.09 30.44
CA SER A 565 19.71 -3.18 30.51
C SER A 565 20.37 -3.34 31.88
N TYR A 566 20.67 -2.25 32.60
CA TYR A 566 21.57 -2.28 33.76
C TYR A 566 20.99 -1.77 35.08
N ARG A 567 19.76 -1.20 35.11
CA ARG A 567 19.17 -0.59 36.32
C ARG A 567 19.12 -1.51 37.56
N ASP A 568 18.98 -2.82 37.36
CA ASP A 568 18.89 -3.80 38.45
C ASP A 568 20.26 -4.25 38.95
N GLU A 569 21.34 -3.96 38.21
CA GLU A 569 22.72 -4.32 38.54
C GLU A 569 23.50 -3.18 39.19
N LEU A 570 22.94 -1.97 39.13
CA LEU A 570 23.56 -0.74 39.63
C LEU A 570 23.31 -0.56 41.14
N PRO A 571 24.32 -0.08 41.90
CA PRO A 571 24.14 0.39 43.26
C PRO A 571 23.06 1.48 43.37
N PRO A 572 22.35 1.59 44.51
CA PRO A 572 21.24 2.54 44.67
C PRO A 572 21.59 3.99 44.28
N GLU A 573 22.78 4.46 44.64
CA GLU A 573 23.25 5.82 44.32
C GLU A 573 23.45 6.03 42.81
N LEU A 574 24.13 5.09 42.14
CA LEU A 574 24.40 5.15 40.70
C LEU A 574 23.12 4.95 39.88
N ARG A 575 22.22 4.09 40.38
CA ARG A 575 20.89 3.88 39.81
C ARG A 575 20.06 5.16 39.84
N GLN A 576 20.02 5.88 40.96
CA GLN A 576 19.31 7.16 41.03
C GLN A 576 19.89 8.21 40.07
N ARG A 577 21.21 8.27 39.93
CA ARG A 577 21.88 9.17 38.99
C ARG A 577 21.55 8.83 37.54
N LEU A 578 21.68 7.56 37.15
CA LEU A 578 21.34 7.13 35.79
C LEU A 578 19.85 7.32 35.50
N LYS A 579 18.97 7.08 36.48
CA LYS A 579 17.52 7.36 36.36
C LYS A 579 17.27 8.82 36.02
N LYS A 580 17.95 9.75 36.71
CA LYS A 580 17.80 11.19 36.46
C LYS A 580 18.24 11.58 35.05
N ILE A 581 19.39 11.06 34.61
CA ILE A 581 19.91 11.27 33.24
C ILE A 581 18.93 10.70 32.20
N ALA A 582 18.50 9.45 32.39
CA ALA A 582 17.55 8.79 31.49
C ALA A 582 16.21 9.52 31.44
N SER A 583 15.69 10.02 32.57
CA SER A 583 14.43 10.77 32.62
C SER A 583 14.52 12.06 31.80
N GLN A 584 15.61 12.82 31.96
CA GLN A 584 15.84 14.05 31.22
C GLN A 584 16.00 13.78 29.71
N LEU A 585 16.80 12.77 29.34
CA LEU A 585 16.99 12.40 27.94
C LEU A 585 15.73 11.84 27.28
N LEU A 586 14.89 11.11 28.03
CA LEU A 586 13.61 10.61 27.56
C LEU A 586 12.64 11.77 27.25
N ILE A 587 12.60 12.79 28.12
CA ILE A 587 11.84 14.01 27.89
C ILE A 587 12.35 14.74 26.64
N ASP A 588 13.66 14.93 26.51
CA ASP A 588 14.27 15.61 25.36
C ASP A 588 14.04 14.85 24.04
N LEU A 589 14.04 13.52 24.07
CA LEU A 589 13.66 12.68 22.93
C LEU A 589 12.20 12.86 22.56
N GLY A 590 11.28 12.81 23.53
CA GLY A 590 9.86 13.04 23.31
C GLY A 590 9.60 14.40 22.66
N LEU A 591 10.24 15.46 23.14
CA LEU A 591 10.14 16.81 22.56
C LEU A 591 10.72 16.89 21.15
N ARG A 592 11.88 16.28 20.90
CA ARG A 592 12.52 16.26 19.57
C ARG A 592 11.65 15.52 18.56
N TYR A 593 11.18 14.32 18.91
CA TYR A 593 10.31 13.55 18.05
C TYR A 593 8.98 14.24 17.82
N SER A 594 8.36 14.84 18.85
CA SER A 594 7.17 15.68 18.68
C SER A 594 7.41 16.78 17.64
N ARG A 595 8.53 17.52 17.72
CA ARG A 595 8.85 18.58 16.73
C ARG A 595 9.07 18.04 15.31
N GLN A 596 9.76 16.92 15.16
CA GLN A 596 10.00 16.28 13.85
C GLN A 596 8.71 15.72 13.24
N THR A 597 7.83 15.17 14.09
CA THR A 597 6.54 14.59 13.71
C THR A 597 5.41 15.64 13.65
N MET A 598 5.58 16.87 14.15
CA MET A 598 4.47 17.85 14.19
C MET A 598 4.79 19.23 13.62
N GLY A 599 6.00 19.46 13.11
CA GLY A 599 6.40 20.69 12.41
C GLY A 599 5.68 20.96 11.09
N SER A 600 4.88 20.02 10.60
CA SER A 600 3.95 20.25 9.48
C SER A 600 2.78 19.28 9.56
N SER A 601 1.58 19.80 9.87
CA SER A 601 0.31 19.27 9.34
C SER A 601 0.03 17.77 9.51
N MET A 602 0.50 17.15 10.59
CA MET A 602 0.59 15.69 10.64
C MET A 602 -0.61 14.97 11.26
N LEU A 603 -1.72 15.66 11.51
CA LEU A 603 -3.01 15.07 11.84
C LEU A 603 -4.15 15.86 11.14
N GLY A 604 -3.88 16.40 9.95
CA GLY A 604 -4.80 17.31 9.26
C GLY A 604 -4.65 18.75 9.76
N GLY A 605 -3.62 19.44 9.29
CA GLY A 605 -3.49 20.88 9.47
C GLY A 605 -4.43 21.64 8.54
N ILE A 606 -5.68 21.83 8.94
CA ILE A 606 -6.42 23.01 8.49
C ILE A 606 -5.85 24.17 9.31
N GLN A 607 -5.36 25.21 8.63
CA GLN A 607 -4.97 26.45 9.29
C GLN A 607 -6.08 26.91 10.24
N GLU A 608 -5.70 27.34 11.44
CA GLU A 608 -6.60 27.91 12.43
C GLU A 608 -7.39 29.07 11.79
N SER A 609 -8.62 28.80 11.34
CA SER A 609 -9.59 29.86 11.06
C SER A 609 -10.48 29.96 12.29
N THR A 610 -10.24 30.98 13.12
CA THR A 610 -11.25 31.47 14.06
C THR A 610 -12.45 31.92 13.25
N THR A 611 -13.51 31.13 13.24
CA THR A 611 -14.79 31.53 12.65
C THR A 611 -15.68 32.03 13.77
N VAL A 612 -16.10 33.27 13.67
CA VAL A 612 -16.98 33.88 14.65
C VAL A 612 -18.42 33.67 14.21
N ARG A 613 -19.32 33.26 15.12
CA ARG A 613 -20.75 33.13 14.83
C ARG A 613 -21.64 33.63 15.97
N PRO A 614 -22.91 33.99 15.69
CA PRO A 614 -23.92 34.26 16.70
C PRO A 614 -24.09 33.10 17.70
N PHE A 615 -24.22 33.47 18.97
CA PHE A 615 -24.53 32.60 20.09
C PHE A 615 -25.93 32.03 19.93
N ARG A 616 -26.08 30.74 20.24
CA ARG A 616 -27.35 30.03 20.22
C ARG A 616 -27.63 29.49 21.61
N ILE A 617 -28.92 29.40 21.95
CA ILE A 617 -29.36 28.83 23.22
C ILE A 617 -28.87 27.37 23.31
N GLY A 618 -27.92 27.12 24.21
CA GLY A 618 -27.22 25.85 24.38
C GLY A 618 -25.70 25.90 24.17
N ASP A 619 -25.18 26.99 23.63
CA ASP A 619 -23.73 27.24 23.54
C ASP A 619 -23.11 27.56 24.91
N ASP A 620 -21.82 27.25 25.07
CA ASP A 620 -21.09 27.55 26.31
C ASP A 620 -20.84 29.06 26.43
N ILE A 621 -21.22 29.63 27.57
CA ILE A 621 -21.13 31.07 27.85
C ILE A 621 -19.65 31.51 27.89
N ASP A 622 -18.75 30.60 28.26
CA ASP A 622 -17.31 30.88 28.34
C ASP A 622 -16.65 31.08 26.96
N LEU A 623 -17.35 30.75 25.86
CA LEU A 623 -16.88 30.92 24.48
C LEU A 623 -17.32 32.25 23.84
N ILE A 624 -18.03 33.10 24.59
CA ILE A 624 -18.44 34.44 24.12
C ILE A 624 -17.22 35.34 24.03
N ASP A 625 -16.93 35.81 22.83
CA ASP A 625 -15.89 36.79 22.55
C ASP A 625 -16.44 38.19 22.75
N LEU A 626 -16.20 38.76 23.93
CA LEU A 626 -16.74 40.07 24.27
C LEU A 626 -16.20 41.19 23.37
N GLU A 627 -14.95 41.10 22.91
CA GLU A 627 -14.36 42.13 22.04
C GLU A 627 -15.02 42.11 20.67
N GLU A 628 -15.11 40.94 20.05
CA GLU A 628 -15.73 40.78 18.73
C GLU A 628 -17.24 41.06 18.78
N THR A 629 -17.91 40.69 19.87
CA THR A 629 -19.32 41.02 20.13
C THR A 629 -19.52 42.54 20.21
N ILE A 630 -18.66 43.26 20.92
CA ILE A 630 -18.73 44.72 21.04
C ILE A 630 -18.47 45.37 19.67
N ASP A 631 -17.45 44.92 18.95
CA ASP A 631 -17.14 45.45 17.61
C ASP A 631 -18.27 45.17 16.61
N HIS A 632 -18.94 44.02 16.69
CA HIS A 632 -20.13 43.70 15.89
C HIS A 632 -21.32 44.59 16.24
N LEU A 633 -21.59 44.82 17.54
CA LEU A 633 -22.66 45.74 17.98
C LEU A 633 -22.41 47.19 17.55
N LEU A 634 -21.15 47.64 17.64
CA LEU A 634 -20.75 48.98 17.22
C LEU A 634 -20.78 49.14 15.69
N SER A 635 -20.29 48.15 14.93
CA SER A 635 -20.27 48.18 13.47
C SER A 635 -21.65 48.00 12.82
N SER A 636 -22.56 47.27 13.46
CA SER A 636 -23.97 47.18 13.07
C SER A 636 -24.78 48.44 13.40
N GLY A 637 -24.17 49.44 14.06
CA GLY A 637 -24.78 50.72 14.38
C GLY A 637 -25.69 50.69 15.61
N ASN A 638 -25.63 49.62 16.40
CA ASN A 638 -26.49 49.45 17.56
C ASN A 638 -25.89 50.20 18.77
N THR A 639 -26.36 51.43 18.99
CA THR A 639 -25.84 52.34 20.04
C THR A 639 -26.58 52.24 21.37
N ASN A 640 -27.54 51.32 21.49
CA ASN A 640 -28.44 51.23 22.63
C ASN A 640 -28.31 49.86 23.33
N PHE A 641 -27.29 49.72 24.19
CA PHE A 641 -26.96 48.49 24.95
C PHE A 641 -28.02 48.01 25.94
N ASN A 642 -29.19 48.65 25.98
CA ASN A 642 -30.29 48.27 26.87
C ASN A 642 -31.11 47.07 26.35
N PHE A 643 -30.97 46.73 25.07
CA PHE A 643 -31.61 45.57 24.44
C PHE A 643 -30.57 44.83 23.60
N VAL A 644 -30.04 43.74 24.16
CA VAL A 644 -29.11 42.82 23.48
C VAL A 644 -29.79 41.46 23.46
N ASP A 645 -30.05 40.93 22.27
CA ASP A 645 -30.61 39.60 22.09
C ASP A 645 -29.49 38.54 22.22
N PRO A 646 -29.81 37.29 22.62
CA PRO A 646 -28.80 36.23 22.69
C PRO A 646 -28.03 36.03 21.37
N GLU A 647 -28.65 36.30 20.23
CA GLU A 647 -28.01 36.18 18.90
C GLU A 647 -27.01 37.31 18.60
N ASP A 648 -27.00 38.39 19.40
CA ASP A 648 -26.03 39.49 19.26
C ASP A 648 -24.66 39.13 19.84
N PHE A 649 -24.60 38.15 20.76
CA PHE A 649 -23.33 37.66 21.30
C PHE A 649 -22.63 36.82 20.24
N LEU A 650 -21.37 37.15 19.99
CA LEU A 650 -20.52 36.40 19.09
C LEU A 650 -19.66 35.43 19.90
N ILE A 651 -19.66 34.17 19.47
CA ILE A 651 -18.75 33.16 20.00
C ILE A 651 -17.63 32.93 18.99
N THR A 652 -16.39 32.83 19.49
CA THR A 652 -15.27 32.37 18.67
C THR A 652 -15.32 30.85 18.60
N GLU A 653 -15.78 30.31 17.46
CA GLU A 653 -15.45 28.92 17.13
C GLU A 653 -14.00 28.92 16.64
N THR A 654 -13.07 28.63 17.55
CA THR A 654 -11.82 28.03 17.09
C THR A 654 -12.20 26.69 16.45
N TYR A 655 -11.99 26.56 15.15
CA TYR A 655 -11.93 25.23 14.54
C TYR A 655 -10.67 24.53 15.09
N GLN A 656 -10.71 24.05 16.33
CA GLN A 656 -9.65 23.27 16.97
C GLN A 656 -10.22 22.10 17.78
N GLY A 657 -9.81 20.89 17.40
CA GLY A 657 -8.96 20.10 18.29
C GLY A 657 -9.49 19.80 19.70
N HIS A 658 -10.61 19.10 19.80
CA HIS A 658 -10.81 18.23 20.96
C HIS A 658 -10.65 16.80 20.48
N ARG A 659 -9.40 16.34 20.48
CA ARG A 659 -9.09 14.93 20.33
C ARG A 659 -8.77 14.38 21.70
N ALA A 660 -9.07 13.10 21.89
CA ALA A 660 -8.68 12.38 23.09
C ALA A 660 -7.82 11.20 22.68
N PHE A 661 -6.65 11.08 23.31
CA PHE A 661 -5.72 9.99 23.11
C PHE A 661 -5.65 9.15 24.38
N TYR A 662 -5.73 7.84 24.21
CA TYR A 662 -5.55 6.91 25.31
C TYR A 662 -4.55 5.84 24.93
N TRP A 663 -3.40 5.82 25.62
CA TRP A 663 -2.29 4.93 25.31
C TRP A 663 -2.23 3.76 26.29
N ALA A 664 -2.29 2.54 25.79
CA ALA A 664 -2.11 1.33 26.58
C ALA A 664 -0.84 0.61 26.17
N LEU A 665 0.07 0.40 27.14
CA LEU A 665 1.39 -0.18 26.93
C LEU A 665 1.49 -1.55 27.59
N ASP A 666 1.83 -2.54 26.79
CA ASP A 666 2.10 -3.88 27.23
C ASP A 666 3.42 -3.95 28.02
N LYS A 667 3.35 -4.45 29.25
CA LYS A 667 4.49 -4.76 30.11
C LYS A 667 4.55 -6.25 30.47
N SER A 668 4.02 -7.13 29.65
CA SER A 668 4.09 -8.58 29.84
C SER A 668 5.52 -9.12 29.79
N GLY A 669 5.73 -10.37 30.20
CA GLY A 669 7.05 -11.00 30.20
C GLY A 669 7.75 -11.04 28.82
N SER A 670 7.01 -11.12 27.72
CA SER A 670 7.56 -11.10 26.34
C SER A 670 8.04 -9.71 25.90
N MET A 671 7.69 -8.68 26.66
CA MET A 671 8.19 -7.32 26.54
C MET A 671 9.49 -7.09 27.33
N HIS A 672 10.08 -8.14 27.92
CA HIS A 672 11.35 -8.09 28.64
C HIS A 672 12.57 -7.95 27.70
N SER A 673 12.58 -6.89 26.89
CA SER A 673 13.78 -6.44 26.17
C SER A 673 13.98 -4.94 26.35
N PRO A 674 15.23 -4.47 26.53
CA PRO A 674 15.56 -3.04 26.65
C PRO A 674 15.09 -2.22 25.44
N GLU A 675 15.11 -2.83 24.26
CA GLU A 675 14.70 -2.21 23.00
C GLU A 675 13.18 -1.99 22.95
N LYS A 676 12.37 -3.01 23.32
CA LYS A 676 10.91 -2.90 23.31
C LYS A 676 10.41 -1.88 24.34
N LEU A 677 10.87 -1.97 25.59
CA LEU A 677 10.44 -1.02 26.64
C LEU A 677 10.94 0.40 26.38
N GLY A 678 12.17 0.54 25.87
CA GLY A 678 12.74 1.83 25.46
C GLY A 678 11.92 2.48 24.35
N MET A 679 11.59 1.72 23.31
CA MET A 679 10.74 2.17 22.20
C MET A 679 9.40 2.68 22.71
N LEU A 680 8.67 1.88 23.50
CA LEU A 680 7.34 2.26 23.98
C LEU A 680 7.36 3.50 24.88
N SER A 681 8.38 3.61 25.75
CA SER A 681 8.55 4.78 26.61
C SER A 681 8.72 6.05 25.78
N ILE A 682 9.54 5.99 24.73
CA ILE A 682 9.77 7.12 23.82
C ILE A 682 8.51 7.45 23.03
N SER A 683 7.74 6.45 22.58
CA SER A 683 6.49 6.66 21.85
C SER A 683 5.44 7.41 22.66
N VAL A 684 5.24 7.02 23.92
CA VAL A 684 4.31 7.72 24.83
C VAL A 684 4.74 9.15 25.06
N MET A 685 6.03 9.37 25.26
CA MET A 685 6.57 10.70 25.51
C MET A 685 6.47 11.60 24.28
N ALA A 686 6.73 11.07 23.08
CA ALA A 686 6.51 11.77 21.82
C ALA A 686 5.03 12.12 21.62
N GLY A 687 4.11 11.19 21.92
CA GLY A 687 2.67 11.42 21.91
C GLY A 687 2.26 12.53 22.88
N LEU A 688 2.67 12.42 24.14
CA LEU A 688 2.37 13.42 25.20
C LEU A 688 2.80 14.84 24.81
N TYR A 689 3.97 15.00 24.18
CA TYR A 689 4.44 16.30 23.69
C TYR A 689 3.76 16.75 22.39
N GLY A 690 3.35 15.81 21.53
CA GLY A 690 2.59 16.13 20.32
C GLY A 690 1.15 16.57 20.60
N VAL A 691 0.55 16.07 21.67
CA VAL A 691 -0.88 16.25 21.95
C VAL A 691 -1.13 17.16 23.16
N GLN A 692 -0.23 18.13 23.43
CA GLN A 692 -0.30 18.99 24.62
C GLN A 692 -1.60 19.79 24.78
N LYS A 693 -2.34 20.03 23.69
CA LYS A 693 -3.63 20.72 23.69
C LYS A 693 -4.85 19.78 23.72
N ASP A 694 -4.62 18.47 23.60
CA ASP A 694 -5.64 17.41 23.54
C ASP A 694 -5.75 16.66 24.87
N ASP A 695 -6.84 15.92 25.06
CA ASP A 695 -7.02 15.05 26.22
C ASP A 695 -6.12 13.80 26.10
N PHE A 696 -5.43 13.42 27.17
CA PHE A 696 -4.40 12.37 27.11
C PHE A 696 -4.38 11.49 28.36
N GLY A 697 -4.57 10.18 28.17
CA GLY A 697 -4.43 9.14 29.19
C GLY A 697 -3.40 8.07 28.84
N VAL A 698 -2.77 7.46 29.84
CA VAL A 698 -1.75 6.41 29.70
C VAL A 698 -1.91 5.34 30.75
N VAL A 699 -1.84 4.09 30.32
CA VAL A 699 -1.84 2.91 31.19
C VAL A 699 -0.80 1.89 30.76
N LEU A 700 -0.36 1.11 31.73
CA LEU A 700 0.53 -0.03 31.55
C LEU A 700 -0.28 -1.29 31.86
N PHE A 701 -0.14 -2.36 31.08
CA PHE A 701 -0.90 -3.58 31.32
C PHE A 701 -0.06 -4.86 31.16
N ASP A 702 -0.33 -5.83 32.03
CA ASP A 702 0.07 -7.23 31.89
C ASP A 702 -1.16 -8.11 32.19
N SER A 703 -1.13 -8.95 33.23
CA SER A 703 -2.33 -9.55 33.83
C SER A 703 -3.20 -8.53 34.58
N HIS A 704 -2.64 -7.38 34.94
CA HIS A 704 -3.30 -6.27 35.61
C HIS A 704 -2.99 -4.95 34.90
N THR A 705 -3.95 -4.02 34.90
CA THR A 705 -3.73 -2.66 34.37
C THR A 705 -3.33 -1.69 35.49
N HIS A 706 -2.25 -0.96 35.29
CA HIS A 706 -1.75 0.11 36.14
C HIS A 706 -1.93 1.46 35.44
N VAL A 707 -2.53 2.41 36.14
CA VAL A 707 -2.82 3.74 35.61
C VAL A 707 -1.62 4.65 35.84
N VAL A 708 -1.10 5.26 34.77
CA VAL A 708 -0.05 6.28 34.85
C VAL A 708 -0.69 7.67 34.89
N LYS A 709 -1.66 7.90 34.01
CA LYS A 709 -2.44 9.14 33.92
C LYS A 709 -3.83 8.85 33.35
N GLU A 710 -4.88 9.33 34.02
CA GLU A 710 -6.23 9.34 33.45
C GLU A 710 -6.49 10.60 32.63
N ILE A 711 -7.46 10.57 31.72
CA ILE A 711 -7.86 11.75 30.95
C ILE A 711 -8.37 12.87 31.87
N ALA A 712 -9.09 12.51 32.93
CA ALA A 712 -9.60 13.45 33.92
C ALA A 712 -8.48 14.16 34.72
N ASP A 713 -7.30 13.53 34.84
CA ASP A 713 -6.18 14.00 35.65
C ASP A 713 -5.33 15.05 34.91
N LYS A 714 -5.77 16.31 34.96
CA LYS A 714 -5.08 17.44 34.30
C LYS A 714 -3.80 17.90 35.01
N SER A 715 -3.54 17.48 36.25
CA SER A 715 -2.44 17.98 37.09
C SER A 715 -1.17 17.12 37.09
N VAL A 716 -1.12 16.03 36.33
CA VAL A 716 0.03 15.11 36.29
C VAL A 716 1.18 15.73 35.49
N SER A 717 2.35 15.89 36.11
CA SER A 717 3.53 16.45 35.45
C SER A 717 4.19 15.46 34.49
N VAL A 718 4.85 15.98 33.45
CA VAL A 718 5.53 15.18 32.43
C VAL A 718 6.70 14.38 33.04
N GLU A 719 7.38 14.95 34.03
CA GLU A 719 8.46 14.29 34.76
C GLU A 719 7.97 13.07 35.53
N LYS A 720 6.76 13.13 36.10
CA LYS A 720 6.15 11.98 36.76
C LYS A 720 5.88 10.87 35.74
N VAL A 721 5.27 11.19 34.60
CA VAL A 721 5.01 10.20 33.53
C VAL A 721 6.31 9.55 33.05
N ALA A 722 7.35 10.35 32.79
CA ALA A 722 8.66 9.83 32.38
C ALA A 722 9.29 8.92 33.45
N ALA A 723 9.18 9.29 34.73
CA ALA A 723 9.68 8.48 35.84
C ALA A 723 8.92 7.15 35.97
N ASP A 724 7.59 7.18 35.85
CA ASP A 724 6.73 5.99 35.94
C ASP A 724 7.01 5.04 34.77
N LEU A 725 7.20 5.57 33.54
CA LEU A 725 7.60 4.78 32.37
C LEU A 725 8.96 4.09 32.57
N LEU A 726 9.96 4.79 33.10
CA LEU A 726 11.30 4.21 33.34
C LEU A 726 11.32 3.15 34.45
N GLU A 727 10.35 3.16 35.35
CA GLU A 727 10.20 2.15 36.42
C GLU A 727 9.47 0.89 35.96
N VAL A 728 8.89 0.88 34.75
CA VAL A 728 8.16 -0.26 34.20
C VAL A 728 9.01 -1.53 34.21
N ARG A 729 8.47 -2.59 34.79
CA ARG A 729 9.04 -3.94 34.77
C ARG A 729 8.16 -4.84 33.93
N ALA A 730 8.79 -5.56 33.01
CA ALA A 730 8.13 -6.65 32.30
C ALA A 730 7.78 -7.78 33.30
N SER A 731 6.51 -8.11 33.45
CA SER A 731 6.02 -9.13 34.40
C SER A 731 4.71 -9.74 33.94
N GLY A 732 4.37 -10.93 34.44
CA GLY A 732 3.04 -11.52 34.25
C GLY A 732 2.72 -12.02 32.84
N GLY A 733 1.46 -12.39 32.62
CA GLY A 733 0.89 -12.70 31.31
C GLY A 733 0.39 -11.45 30.60
N THR A 734 -0.20 -11.60 29.41
CA THR A 734 -0.64 -10.48 28.58
C THR A 734 -2.17 -10.44 28.50
N GLY A 735 -2.83 -9.52 29.22
CA GLY A 735 -4.29 -9.36 29.24
C GLY A 735 -4.73 -7.96 28.84
N GLY A 736 -5.33 -7.81 27.65
CA GLY A 736 -5.75 -6.51 27.10
C GLY A 736 -7.14 -6.04 27.56
N ARG A 737 -7.97 -6.94 28.09
CA ARG A 737 -9.38 -6.63 28.43
C ARG A 737 -9.53 -5.48 29.40
N GLN A 738 -8.71 -5.43 30.46
CA GLN A 738 -8.86 -4.41 31.50
C GLN A 738 -8.42 -3.04 30.99
N SER A 739 -7.34 -2.95 30.21
CA SER A 739 -6.86 -1.68 29.65
C SER A 739 -7.81 -1.12 28.61
N MET A 740 -8.39 -1.97 27.76
CA MET A 740 -9.42 -1.58 26.78
C MET A 740 -10.72 -1.10 27.45
N ASN A 741 -11.19 -1.76 28.50
CA ASN A 741 -12.37 -1.29 29.24
C ASN A 741 -12.13 0.05 29.94
N LEU A 742 -10.91 0.25 30.48
CA LEU A 742 -10.56 1.50 31.13
C LEU A 742 -10.44 2.65 30.12
N ALA A 743 -9.95 2.37 28.91
CA ALA A 743 -9.95 3.33 27.81
C ALA A 743 -11.37 3.75 27.44
N LEU A 744 -12.30 2.80 27.26
CA LEU A 744 -13.72 3.10 26.98
C LEU A 744 -14.32 4.03 28.04
N ARG A 745 -14.05 3.77 29.34
CA ARG A 745 -14.50 4.64 30.44
C ARG A 745 -13.87 6.02 30.41
N ASN A 746 -12.55 6.10 30.22
CA ASN A 746 -11.85 7.39 30.15
C ASN A 746 -12.32 8.24 28.96
N PHE A 747 -12.74 7.60 27.87
CA PHE A 747 -13.34 8.27 26.73
C PHE A 747 -14.76 8.81 27.00
N GLU A 748 -15.44 8.40 28.08
CA GLU A 748 -16.71 9.00 28.54
C GLU A 748 -16.46 10.34 29.25
N ASP A 749 -15.30 10.51 29.88
CA ASP A 749 -14.92 11.72 30.63
C ASP A 749 -14.45 12.89 29.74
N THR A 750 -14.34 12.67 28.43
CA THR A 750 -13.93 13.67 27.45
C THR A 750 -15.05 14.04 26.49
N ARG A 751 -15.12 15.33 26.16
CA ARG A 751 -16.01 15.89 25.13
C ARG A 751 -15.37 15.90 23.73
N ALA A 752 -14.23 15.23 23.56
CA ALA A 752 -13.51 15.12 22.30
C ALA A 752 -14.37 14.53 21.18
N LYS A 753 -14.32 15.18 20.00
CA LYS A 753 -14.99 14.74 18.78
C LYS A 753 -14.28 13.56 18.14
N GLU A 754 -12.94 13.54 18.22
CA GLU A 754 -12.13 12.43 17.73
C GLU A 754 -11.48 11.72 18.91
N LYS A 755 -11.55 10.40 18.93
CA LYS A 755 -11.06 9.58 20.04
C LYS A 755 -10.15 8.52 19.45
N ILE A 756 -8.92 8.42 19.96
CA ILE A 756 -7.87 7.57 19.40
C ILE A 756 -7.29 6.72 20.52
N PHE A 757 -7.48 5.41 20.40
CA PHE A 757 -6.90 4.40 21.29
C PHE A 757 -5.64 3.82 20.68
N ILE A 758 -4.50 4.01 21.35
CA ILE A 758 -3.21 3.49 20.91
C ILE A 758 -2.84 2.29 21.76
N PHE A 759 -2.76 1.12 21.13
CA PHE A 759 -2.53 -0.16 21.77
C PHE A 759 -1.15 -0.70 21.41
N SER A 760 -0.19 -0.55 22.33
CA SER A 760 1.19 -1.00 22.15
C SER A 760 1.40 -2.38 22.76
N THR A 761 1.55 -3.42 21.93
CA THR A 761 1.67 -4.82 22.36
C THR A 761 2.44 -5.65 21.34
N ASP A 762 2.92 -6.83 21.72
CA ASP A 762 3.38 -7.86 20.78
C ASP A 762 2.26 -8.80 20.31
N ALA A 763 1.01 -8.51 20.70
CA ALA A 763 -0.21 -9.21 20.30
C ALA A 763 -0.30 -10.68 20.72
N TYR A 764 0.48 -11.12 21.72
CA TYR A 764 0.32 -12.42 22.37
C TYR A 764 -0.69 -12.36 23.52
N LEU A 765 -1.91 -11.86 23.25
CA LEU A 765 -2.95 -11.68 24.26
C LEU A 765 -3.56 -13.01 24.71
N SER A 766 -3.61 -13.23 26.02
CA SER A 766 -4.30 -14.37 26.63
C SER A 766 -5.83 -14.28 26.53
N ASP A 767 -6.37 -13.07 26.36
CA ASP A 767 -7.79 -12.73 26.27
C ASP A 767 -8.16 -12.11 24.90
N GLN A 768 -7.51 -12.60 23.84
CA GLN A 768 -7.66 -12.12 22.46
C GLN A 768 -9.12 -11.98 22.01
N SER A 769 -9.95 -13.03 22.20
CA SER A 769 -11.35 -13.01 21.78
C SER A 769 -12.16 -11.90 22.44
N ILE A 770 -11.90 -11.64 23.73
CA ILE A 770 -12.57 -10.55 24.47
C ILE A 770 -12.08 -9.18 23.97
N CYS A 771 -10.79 -9.06 23.65
CA CYS A 771 -10.24 -7.84 23.07
C CYS A 771 -10.84 -7.54 21.69
N GLU A 772 -11.10 -8.56 20.87
CA GLU A 772 -11.79 -8.42 19.58
C GLU A 772 -13.26 -7.97 19.73
N GLU A 773 -13.97 -8.47 20.74
CA GLU A 773 -15.31 -7.98 21.09
C GLU A 773 -15.29 -6.52 21.55
N LEU A 774 -14.30 -6.13 22.36
CA LEU A 774 -14.13 -4.74 22.79
C LEU A 774 -13.76 -3.85 21.61
N ALA A 775 -12.86 -4.28 20.70
CA ALA A 775 -12.50 -3.56 19.47
C ALA A 775 -13.74 -3.22 18.62
N THR A 776 -14.73 -4.11 18.59
CA THR A 776 -16.02 -3.85 17.92
C THR A 776 -16.79 -2.70 18.60
N LYS A 777 -16.69 -2.56 19.93
CA LYS A 777 -17.30 -1.43 20.67
C LYS A 777 -16.55 -0.11 20.41
N PHE A 778 -15.23 -0.14 20.28
CA PHE A 778 -14.45 1.05 19.89
C PHE A 778 -14.97 1.61 18.57
N LYS A 779 -15.15 0.75 17.55
CA LYS A 779 -15.76 1.11 16.27
C LYS A 779 -17.17 1.71 16.44
N GLN A 780 -18.03 1.08 17.22
CA GLN A 780 -19.41 1.56 17.46
C GLN A 780 -19.46 2.94 18.11
N GLN A 781 -18.46 3.28 18.91
CA GLN A 781 -18.33 4.58 19.60
C GLN A 781 -17.53 5.61 18.78
N GLY A 782 -17.10 5.28 17.56
CA GLY A 782 -16.30 6.17 16.73
C GLY A 782 -14.89 6.42 17.28
N ILE A 783 -14.34 5.45 18.02
CA ILE A 783 -12.97 5.51 18.54
C ILE A 783 -12.06 4.77 17.58
N GLU A 784 -11.07 5.46 17.03
CA GLU A 784 -10.06 4.90 16.14
C GLU A 784 -9.01 4.12 16.95
N MET A 785 -8.62 2.94 16.47
CA MET A 785 -7.65 2.09 17.16
C MET A 785 -6.36 1.98 16.34
N ILE A 786 -5.22 2.28 16.96
CA ILE A 786 -3.89 2.13 16.36
C ILE A 786 -3.13 1.09 17.17
N ILE A 787 -2.68 0.03 16.51
CA ILE A 787 -1.95 -1.07 17.15
C ILE A 787 -0.47 -0.93 16.82
N LEU A 788 0.35 -0.62 17.82
CA LEU A 788 1.80 -0.48 17.68
C LEU A 788 2.48 -1.79 18.06
N VAL A 789 3.17 -2.42 17.11
CA VAL A 789 3.81 -3.72 17.28
C VAL A 789 5.32 -3.67 16.94
N PRO A 790 6.18 -4.38 17.68
CA PRO A 790 7.59 -4.50 17.34
C PRO A 790 7.76 -5.44 16.12
N ARG A 791 8.38 -4.94 15.03
CA ARG A 791 8.51 -5.66 13.75
C ARG A 791 9.18 -7.03 13.88
N SER A 792 10.13 -7.16 14.80
CA SER A 792 10.95 -8.36 14.98
C SER A 792 10.24 -9.50 15.71
N SER A 793 9.16 -9.22 16.46
CA SER A 793 8.53 -10.23 17.32
C SER A 793 7.14 -9.84 17.78
N TYR A 794 6.14 -10.10 16.94
CA TYR A 794 4.71 -9.96 17.28
C TYR A 794 3.85 -11.00 16.54
N ASN A 795 2.64 -11.23 17.05
CA ASN A 795 1.64 -12.07 16.38
C ASN A 795 0.86 -11.25 15.34
N SER A 796 1.26 -11.33 14.06
CA SER A 796 0.63 -10.57 12.98
C SER A 796 -0.85 -10.88 12.80
N GLN A 797 -1.23 -12.15 12.85
CA GLN A 797 -2.62 -12.57 12.68
C GLN A 797 -3.54 -12.02 13.79
N ALA A 798 -3.05 -11.97 15.04
CA ALA A 798 -3.83 -11.43 16.16
C ALA A 798 -3.96 -9.90 16.09
N ALA A 799 -2.89 -9.21 15.68
CA ALA A 799 -2.91 -7.76 15.49
C ALA A 799 -3.82 -7.33 14.33
N GLU A 800 -3.73 -8.00 13.19
CA GLU A 800 -4.58 -7.75 12.02
C GLU A 800 -6.06 -7.97 12.33
N LYS A 801 -6.42 -9.05 13.03
CA LYS A 801 -7.80 -9.30 13.47
C LYS A 801 -8.34 -8.19 14.37
N LEU A 802 -7.53 -7.67 15.32
CA LEU A 802 -7.95 -6.56 16.17
C LEU A 802 -8.15 -5.27 15.36
N ALA A 803 -7.28 -4.99 14.40
CA ALA A 803 -7.40 -3.84 13.51
C ALA A 803 -8.66 -3.95 12.63
N GLU A 804 -8.92 -5.10 12.02
CA GLU A 804 -10.13 -5.36 11.23
C GLU A 804 -11.41 -5.12 12.03
N LYS A 805 -11.47 -5.62 13.27
CA LYS A 805 -12.65 -5.47 14.14
C LYS A 805 -12.90 -4.03 14.59
N SER A 806 -11.84 -3.23 14.69
CA SER A 806 -11.92 -1.81 15.10
C SER A 806 -11.99 -0.83 13.92
N HIS A 807 -11.78 -1.27 12.66
CA HIS A 807 -11.37 -0.39 11.55
C HIS A 807 -10.13 0.44 11.89
N GLY A 808 -9.22 -0.16 12.65
CA GLY A 808 -7.95 0.42 13.04
C GLY A 808 -6.82 0.09 12.07
N ALA A 809 -5.62 0.51 12.44
CA ALA A 809 -4.40 0.24 11.68
C ALA A 809 -3.35 -0.47 12.54
N VAL A 810 -2.57 -1.38 11.93
CA VAL A 810 -1.39 -1.99 12.55
C VAL A 810 -0.14 -1.26 12.05
N LEU A 811 0.71 -0.86 12.99
CA LEU A 811 1.98 -0.21 12.73
C LEU A 811 3.13 -1.04 13.28
N ASP A 812 3.94 -1.60 12.37
CA ASP A 812 5.18 -2.30 12.70
C ASP A 812 6.36 -1.33 12.79
N ILE A 813 7.07 -1.37 13.92
CA ILE A 813 8.24 -0.51 14.17
C ILE A 813 9.47 -1.38 14.35
N ALA A 814 10.51 -1.17 13.53
CA ALA A 814 11.78 -1.90 13.64
C ALA A 814 12.75 -1.24 14.62
N SER A 815 12.76 0.10 14.67
CA SER A 815 13.59 0.86 15.59
C SER A 815 12.88 2.13 16.05
N ILE A 816 13.36 2.69 17.16
CA ILE A 816 12.82 3.89 17.80
C ILE A 816 12.87 5.09 16.83
N GLU A 817 13.86 5.12 15.96
CA GLU A 817 14.09 6.17 14.96
C GLU A 817 13.07 6.12 13.81
N GLU A 818 12.44 4.98 13.53
CA GLU A 818 11.39 4.85 12.49
C GLU A 818 10.02 5.36 12.97
N LEU A 819 9.84 5.52 14.28
CA LEU A 819 8.55 5.87 14.88
C LEU A 819 7.93 7.15 14.28
N PRO A 820 8.65 8.28 14.08
CA PRO A 820 8.11 9.46 13.42
C PRO A 820 7.58 9.19 12.00
N GLU A 821 8.36 8.47 11.19
CA GLU A 821 8.01 8.15 9.79
C GLU A 821 6.82 7.19 9.70
N ARG A 822 6.68 6.27 10.66
CA ARG A 822 5.56 5.33 10.70
C ARG A 822 4.26 5.98 11.16
N LEU A 823 4.32 6.84 12.18
CA LEU A 823 3.16 7.63 12.61
C LEU A 823 2.69 8.58 11.49
N LEU A 824 3.64 9.16 10.74
CA LEU A 824 3.41 9.93 9.51
C LEU A 824 2.52 9.25 8.47
N LYS A 825 2.67 7.93 8.30
CA LYS A 825 1.99 7.17 7.24
C LYS A 825 0.51 6.92 7.56
N LEU A 826 0.11 7.01 8.82
CA LEU A 826 -1.29 6.84 9.22
C LEU A 826 -2.19 7.99 8.78
N THR A 827 -1.63 9.17 8.52
CA THR A 827 -2.43 10.38 8.24
C THR A 827 -2.74 10.60 6.76
N ASN A 828 -2.35 9.65 5.91
CA ASN A 828 -2.70 9.59 4.49
C ASN A 828 -3.87 8.63 4.21
N TYR A 829 -4.59 8.19 5.24
CA TYR A 829 -5.81 7.37 5.15
C TYR A 829 -7.08 8.18 5.36
#